data_AF-A0A8C1R8W8-F1
#
_entry.id   AF-A0A8C1R8W8-F1
#
_cell.length_a   1.000
_cell.length_b   1.000
_cell.length_c   1.000
_cell.angle_alpha   90.00
_cell.angle_beta   90.00
_cell.angle_gamma   90.00
#
_symmetry.space_group_name_H-M   'P 1'
#
loop_
_entity.id
_entity.type
_entity.pdbx_description
1 polymer ?
#
loop_
_entity_poly.entity_id
_entity_poly.type
_entity_poly.pdbx_seq_one_letter_code
_entity_poly.pdbx_strand_id
1 'polypeptide(L)'
;MRQTHSCVSLCDPGVHHFIFVTPVTPLTNEDRAEMEKIKRIFYSQEHFMVLFITELTVNKSVTDFVASTESQRIVSLYGSWYRVMGLKDERNSSQISDLFDCTVRIKTEPYSLWMYMRAPERRVRHELEEKLRARDNDVKELQKKIKTLDPEGVKLNLLVCGSNRELKSFISNLILKQNERRSELSSECVRRDVELDGRLICLVELPALFNTQLSEEEVMRQTHRCVSLCHPGVHVFILIIPDAPLNNEDRAEIEEIQRIFSSRVNKHIMIFIKQNSEHQTAELNEETQSVIERSGGRHHFIDLNTQVSVLMEKLEQMVEENSGVCFSTETLMEAQMEKLQKLEEMKKRVHSLETWFQSQDSREREDVLRIVLLGKTGVGKSSTGNTILGREAFISDFSGDSVTKECQRETAEVNSRHITVIDTPGLFDTELSNEETQREIRNCISMILPGPHVFLLLIPLGRFTQEEKTAVKIIQETFGENSLKYTIVLFTNGDKLKNKTIDQFLGKPESALNQLIQACGNRFHVFNNNETRDRTQVTDLLQKIDNMVKENGESYYSCKMFREMEREIQEQQKLILMEKVEQVNREKEELMKKHKEEKKKMKLKMEEERQNHEKERKRREEEFIEREERYKTEIKEREEQEKNIREELKKEREEWVKQTQQEIQRREEEEEKWRKKEQAMTDEYYQRLNKEEERSQREKEELQFKHEEEKERMKKMMEEERQMRDKERKSREEEFIEREEQHKRNIKEREEQEMKIREELKKEREEWVKQTQQERQRREKEGEKWRKREQEMMEEEKRKRNKERKRREEEFDEMEEQYKTRERKERQRRDEEEERIRRKKQQEAYDECFETLKRERERQQLKLNYEEQIRTMKMKMEEERQNHDKEKKMLEELKREREESQKQKQQLRQREEETRNSVQLDTGTPEVQHTNNKSE
;
A
#
# COMPACT_ATOMS: atom_id res chain seq x y z
N MET A 1 19.28 -19.08 23.89
CA MET A 1 19.06 -18.14 22.76
C MET A 1 20.06 -18.34 21.63
N ARG A 2 21.38 -18.12 21.76
CA ARG A 2 22.34 -18.37 20.64
C ARG A 2 22.34 -19.83 20.16
N GLN A 3 22.34 -20.78 21.09
CA GLN A 3 22.23 -22.21 20.77
C GLN A 3 20.88 -22.54 20.11
N THR A 4 19.78 -22.00 20.63
CA THR A 4 18.43 -22.16 20.07
C THR A 4 18.32 -21.62 18.63
N HIS A 5 18.88 -20.44 18.37
CA HIS A 5 18.98 -19.86 17.04
C HIS A 5 19.78 -20.78 16.10
N SER A 6 20.93 -21.29 16.57
CA SER A 6 21.76 -22.23 15.82
C SER A 6 20.99 -23.50 15.44
N CYS A 7 20.17 -24.05 16.35
CA CYS A 7 19.37 -25.24 16.07
C CYS A 7 18.29 -24.99 15.02
N VAL A 8 17.58 -23.85 15.09
CA VAL A 8 16.54 -23.50 14.10
C VAL A 8 17.16 -23.19 12.73
N SER A 9 18.34 -22.57 12.69
CA SER A 9 19.05 -22.27 11.43
C SER A 9 19.63 -23.50 10.71
N LEU A 10 19.75 -24.64 11.39
CA LEU A 10 20.25 -25.88 10.80
C LEU A 10 19.16 -26.71 10.10
N CYS A 11 17.89 -26.31 10.21
CA CYS A 11 16.76 -26.98 9.58
C CYS A 11 16.19 -26.11 8.46
N ASP A 12 16.61 -26.35 7.21
CA ASP A 12 16.12 -25.68 5.98
C ASP A 12 15.20 -26.66 5.22
N PRO A 13 13.95 -26.30 4.82
CA PRO A 13 13.29 -24.98 4.81
C PRO A 13 12.72 -24.47 6.14
N GLY A 14 12.82 -25.24 7.22
CA GLY A 14 12.35 -24.87 8.56
C GLY A 14 12.15 -26.09 9.46
N VAL A 15 11.82 -25.86 10.72
CA VAL A 15 11.48 -26.94 11.66
C VAL A 15 10.01 -27.28 11.52
N HIS A 16 9.69 -28.46 11.01
CA HIS A 16 8.29 -28.86 10.85
C HIS A 16 7.63 -29.08 12.23
N HIS A 17 8.32 -29.76 13.15
CA HIS A 17 7.78 -30.13 14.46
C HIS A 17 8.86 -30.13 15.55
N PHE A 18 8.52 -29.63 16.72
CA PHE A 18 9.27 -29.77 17.96
C PHE A 18 8.65 -30.90 18.79
N ILE A 19 9.41 -31.96 19.01
CA ILE A 19 8.95 -33.10 19.81
C ILE A 19 9.39 -32.90 21.25
N PHE A 20 8.41 -32.76 22.15
CA PHE A 20 8.65 -32.69 23.59
C PHE A 20 8.53 -34.09 24.18
N VAL A 21 9.64 -34.66 24.63
CA VAL A 21 9.69 -36.02 25.18
C VAL A 21 9.54 -35.96 26.69
N THR A 22 8.55 -36.66 27.25
CA THR A 22 8.28 -36.69 28.69
C THR A 22 7.94 -38.11 29.16
N PRO A 23 8.37 -38.54 30.36
CA PRO A 23 7.92 -39.81 30.92
C PRO A 23 6.41 -39.81 31.21
N VAL A 24 5.80 -41.00 31.24
CA VAL A 24 4.41 -41.22 31.71
C VAL A 24 4.37 -41.14 33.24
N THR A 25 4.65 -39.97 33.80
CA THR A 25 4.60 -39.66 35.24
C THR A 25 4.13 -38.22 35.44
N PRO A 26 3.56 -37.86 36.62
CA PRO A 26 3.22 -36.48 36.92
C PRO A 26 4.45 -35.57 36.78
N LEU A 27 4.30 -34.46 36.08
CA LEU A 27 5.40 -33.52 35.86
C LEU A 27 5.80 -32.84 37.16
N THR A 28 7.11 -32.71 37.38
CA THR A 28 7.64 -31.91 38.48
C THR A 28 7.39 -30.40 38.21
N ASN A 29 7.51 -29.57 39.26
CA ASN A 29 7.43 -28.12 39.09
C ASN A 29 8.57 -27.58 38.19
N GLU A 30 9.72 -28.26 38.17
CA GLU A 30 10.86 -27.92 37.30
C GLU A 30 10.50 -28.20 35.84
N ASP A 31 9.95 -29.37 35.53
CA ASP A 31 9.50 -29.72 34.18
C ASP A 31 8.46 -28.70 33.67
N ARG A 32 7.50 -28.33 34.51
CA ARG A 32 6.48 -27.32 34.18
C ARG A 32 7.10 -25.95 33.88
N ALA A 33 8.10 -25.53 34.65
CA ALA A 33 8.80 -24.26 34.45
C ALA A 33 9.65 -24.26 33.16
N GLU A 34 10.30 -25.38 32.85
CA GLU A 34 11.06 -25.54 31.59
C GLU A 34 10.14 -25.52 30.38
N MET A 35 9.03 -26.25 30.46
CA MET A 35 8.00 -26.22 29.43
C MET A 35 7.53 -24.79 29.19
N GLU A 36 7.10 -24.06 30.22
CA GLU A 36 6.62 -22.69 30.08
C GLU A 36 7.68 -21.76 29.46
N LYS A 37 8.96 -21.97 29.79
CA LYS A 37 10.08 -21.25 29.19
C LYS A 37 10.22 -21.55 27.68
N ILE A 38 10.08 -22.81 27.27
CA ILE A 38 10.09 -23.22 25.86
C ILE A 38 8.90 -22.59 25.10
N LYS A 39 7.70 -22.65 25.67
CA LYS A 39 6.51 -22.00 25.10
C LYS A 39 6.71 -20.51 24.90
N ARG A 40 7.31 -19.82 25.89
CA ARG A 40 7.66 -18.41 25.74
C ARG A 40 8.65 -18.22 24.60
N ILE A 41 9.74 -18.97 24.55
CA ILE A 41 10.81 -18.79 23.55
C ILE A 41 10.29 -18.91 22.10
N PHE A 42 9.51 -19.94 21.79
CA PHE A 42 9.06 -20.20 20.42
C PHE A 42 7.69 -19.58 20.10
N TYR A 43 6.86 -19.28 21.12
CA TYR A 43 5.56 -18.62 20.96
C TYR A 43 4.69 -19.24 19.84
N SER A 44 4.55 -20.56 19.86
CA SER A 44 3.71 -21.32 18.93
C SER A 44 3.04 -22.51 19.63
N GLN A 45 1.82 -22.82 19.21
CA GLN A 45 1.06 -23.99 19.68
C GLN A 45 0.85 -25.04 18.57
N GLU A 46 1.19 -24.70 17.32
CA GLU A 46 0.90 -25.55 16.16
C GLU A 46 2.08 -26.47 15.80
N HIS A 47 3.28 -26.13 16.25
CA HIS A 47 4.52 -26.80 15.87
C HIS A 47 5.07 -27.71 16.97
N PHE A 48 4.34 -27.94 18.05
CA PHE A 48 4.78 -28.82 19.15
C PHE A 48 3.97 -30.11 19.17
N MET A 49 4.64 -31.22 19.46
CA MET A 49 4.03 -32.52 19.69
C MET A 49 4.57 -33.11 20.99
N VAL A 50 3.70 -33.61 21.85
CA VAL A 50 4.09 -34.22 23.13
C VAL A 50 4.25 -35.74 22.96
N LEU A 51 5.45 -36.27 23.18
CA LEU A 51 5.74 -37.70 23.15
C LEU A 51 5.93 -38.22 24.58
N PHE A 52 4.95 -39.00 25.04
CA PHE A 52 5.01 -39.71 26.31
C PHE A 52 5.80 -41.01 26.17
N ILE A 53 6.85 -41.20 26.97
CA ILE A 53 7.68 -42.41 26.97
C ILE A 53 7.50 -43.23 28.25
N THR A 54 7.50 -44.56 28.12
CA THR A 54 7.45 -45.48 29.26
C THR A 54 8.42 -46.64 29.04
N GLU A 55 9.03 -47.14 30.12
CA GLU A 55 9.94 -48.30 30.08
C GLU A 55 9.20 -49.65 29.96
N LEU A 56 7.87 -49.64 30.04
CA LEU A 56 7.02 -50.84 30.00
C LEU A 56 6.21 -50.90 28.69
N THR A 57 5.56 -52.05 28.43
CA THR A 57 4.62 -52.16 27.30
C THR A 57 3.41 -51.24 27.52
N VAL A 58 2.94 -50.60 26.44
CA VAL A 58 1.79 -49.68 26.51
C VAL A 58 0.52 -50.50 26.81
N ASN A 59 0.06 -50.43 28.05
CA ASN A 59 -1.13 -51.12 28.54
C ASN A 59 -2.25 -50.12 28.89
N LYS A 60 -3.43 -50.63 29.29
CA LYS A 60 -4.60 -49.80 29.59
C LYS A 60 -4.33 -48.73 30.68
N SER A 61 -3.51 -49.03 31.70
CA SER A 61 -3.16 -48.05 32.73
C SER A 61 -2.32 -46.88 32.22
N VAL A 62 -1.44 -47.12 31.25
CA VAL A 62 -0.64 -46.07 30.61
C VAL A 62 -1.53 -45.17 29.75
N THR A 63 -2.46 -45.75 29.00
CA THR A 63 -3.42 -44.97 28.20
C THR A 63 -4.38 -44.17 29.07
N ASP A 64 -4.82 -44.73 30.20
CA ASP A 64 -5.71 -44.04 31.15
C ASP A 64 -5.00 -42.87 31.84
N PHE A 65 -3.70 -42.97 32.13
CA PHE A 65 -2.90 -41.86 32.65
C PHE A 65 -2.74 -40.71 31.65
N VAL A 66 -2.54 -41.02 30.37
CA VAL A 66 -2.43 -39.98 29.32
C VAL A 66 -3.80 -39.35 29.01
N ALA A 67 -4.88 -40.10 29.22
CA ALA A 67 -6.24 -39.58 29.20
C ALA A 67 -6.61 -38.78 30.47
N SER A 68 -5.78 -38.78 31.52
CA SER A 68 -6.04 -38.02 32.73
C SER A 68 -6.02 -36.50 32.49
N THR A 69 -6.71 -35.76 33.35
CA THR A 69 -6.86 -34.30 33.24
C THR A 69 -5.52 -33.55 33.27
N GLU A 70 -4.50 -34.12 33.93
CA GLU A 70 -3.17 -33.51 34.03
C GLU A 70 -2.37 -33.64 32.73
N SER A 71 -2.33 -34.84 32.16
CA SER A 71 -1.73 -35.10 30.85
C SER A 71 -2.42 -34.32 29.73
N GLN A 72 -3.76 -34.25 29.76
CA GLN A 72 -4.55 -33.47 28.80
C GLN A 72 -4.31 -31.95 28.90
N ARG A 73 -4.07 -31.42 30.10
CA ARG A 73 -3.66 -30.00 30.27
C ARG A 73 -2.32 -29.73 29.60
N ILE A 74 -1.36 -30.64 29.70
CA ILE A 74 -0.05 -30.52 29.06
C ILE A 74 -0.20 -30.53 27.54
N VAL A 75 -0.98 -31.46 26.99
CA VAL A 75 -1.29 -31.51 25.56
C VAL A 75 -1.93 -30.18 25.12
N SER A 76 -2.97 -29.71 25.83
CA SER A 76 -3.65 -28.44 25.48
C SER A 76 -2.74 -27.21 25.46
N LEU A 77 -1.63 -27.22 26.20
CA LEU A 77 -0.67 -26.11 26.25
C LEU A 77 0.24 -26.03 25.02
N TYR A 78 0.48 -27.16 24.34
CA TYR A 78 1.43 -27.32 23.23
C TYR A 78 0.78 -27.77 21.93
N GLY A 79 -0.55 -27.79 21.87
CA GLY A 79 -1.32 -28.18 20.68
C GLY A 79 -1.94 -29.56 20.81
N SER A 80 -2.91 -29.86 19.95
CA SER A 80 -3.76 -31.06 20.06
C SER A 80 -3.04 -32.40 19.79
N TRP A 81 -1.73 -32.38 19.54
CA TRP A 81 -0.97 -33.53 19.04
C TRP A 81 -0.11 -34.16 20.14
N TYR A 82 -0.40 -35.41 20.48
CA TYR A 82 0.40 -36.19 21.43
C TYR A 82 0.46 -37.66 21.04
N ARG A 83 1.47 -38.37 21.55
CA ARG A 83 1.62 -39.81 21.36
C ARG A 83 2.28 -40.49 22.54
N VAL A 84 2.09 -41.80 22.69
CA VAL A 84 2.71 -42.65 23.72
C VAL A 84 3.58 -43.72 23.07
N MET A 85 4.78 -43.96 23.61
CA MET A 85 5.74 -44.94 23.12
C MET A 85 6.30 -45.78 24.28
N GLY A 86 6.34 -47.10 24.09
CA GLY A 86 6.85 -48.05 25.09
C GLY A 86 8.20 -48.61 24.67
N LEU A 87 9.27 -48.30 25.43
CA LEU A 87 10.65 -48.58 25.02
C LEU A 87 10.98 -50.08 24.93
N LYS A 88 10.22 -50.93 25.65
CA LYS A 88 10.38 -52.41 25.66
C LYS A 88 9.30 -53.16 24.87
N ASP A 89 8.51 -52.48 24.04
CA ASP A 89 7.50 -53.14 23.21
C ASP A 89 8.16 -53.83 22.00
N GLU A 90 7.89 -55.13 21.80
CA GLU A 90 8.45 -55.90 20.67
C GLU A 90 7.97 -55.35 19.30
N ARG A 91 6.95 -54.48 19.29
CA ARG A 91 6.41 -53.79 18.11
C ARG A 91 7.03 -52.41 17.85
N ASN A 92 8.23 -52.13 18.37
CA ASN A 92 8.92 -50.84 18.22
C ASN A 92 8.93 -50.28 16.78
N SER A 93 9.05 -51.14 15.76
CA SER A 93 9.01 -50.71 14.35
C SER A 93 7.65 -50.13 13.92
N SER A 94 6.52 -50.65 14.42
CA SER A 94 5.20 -50.11 14.07
C SER A 94 4.94 -48.79 14.80
N GLN A 95 5.40 -48.67 16.06
CA GLN A 95 5.25 -47.44 16.84
C GLN A 95 6.00 -46.25 16.22
N ILE A 96 7.16 -46.50 15.58
CA ILE A 96 7.93 -45.51 14.84
C ILE A 96 7.23 -45.14 13.53
N SER A 97 6.75 -46.13 12.76
CA SER A 97 6.01 -45.89 11.52
C SER A 97 4.80 -44.99 11.78
N ASP A 98 4.03 -45.31 12.81
CA ASP A 98 2.86 -44.53 13.15
C ASP A 98 3.22 -43.12 13.66
N LEU A 99 4.38 -42.93 14.32
CA LEU A 99 4.87 -41.60 14.71
C LEU A 99 5.11 -40.74 13.46
N PHE A 100 5.71 -41.33 12.41
CA PHE A 100 5.87 -40.65 11.13
C PHE A 100 4.51 -40.33 10.48
N ASP A 101 3.54 -41.23 10.51
CA ASP A 101 2.18 -40.96 10.01
C ASP A 101 1.49 -39.80 10.74
N CYS A 102 1.70 -39.67 12.06
CA CYS A 102 1.24 -38.52 12.83
C CYS A 102 1.90 -37.22 12.35
N THR A 103 3.22 -37.23 12.10
CA THR A 103 3.93 -36.04 11.60
C THR A 103 3.52 -35.64 10.18
N VAL A 104 3.17 -36.62 9.32
CA VAL A 104 2.71 -36.36 7.94
C VAL A 104 1.28 -35.80 7.91
N ARG A 105 0.45 -36.14 8.90
CA ARG A 105 -0.94 -35.63 9.01
C ARG A 105 -1.04 -34.16 9.42
N ILE A 106 0.00 -33.61 10.05
CA ILE A 106 0.00 -32.23 10.51
C ILE A 106 0.37 -31.32 9.33
N LYS A 107 -0.63 -30.60 8.79
CA LYS A 107 -0.49 -29.69 7.65
C LYS A 107 -0.11 -28.26 8.07
N THR A 108 0.89 -28.10 8.93
CA THR A 108 1.39 -26.78 9.35
C THR A 108 2.59 -26.38 8.52
N GLU A 109 2.71 -25.10 8.18
CA GLU A 109 3.92 -24.58 7.54
C GLU A 109 5.14 -24.80 8.45
N PRO A 110 6.35 -25.01 7.91
CA PRO A 110 7.53 -25.20 8.74
C PRO A 110 7.83 -23.96 9.59
N TYR A 111 8.15 -24.18 10.88
CA TYR A 111 8.57 -23.12 11.78
C TYR A 111 9.91 -22.54 11.33
N SER A 112 9.85 -21.35 10.73
CA SER A 112 11.00 -20.69 10.12
C SER A 112 11.81 -19.85 11.10
N LEU A 113 13.06 -19.55 10.73
CA LEU A 113 13.90 -18.62 11.47
C LEU A 113 13.24 -17.23 11.62
N TRP A 114 12.47 -16.81 10.61
CA TRP A 114 11.72 -15.56 10.65
C TRP A 114 10.62 -15.57 11.72
N MET A 115 9.92 -16.70 11.91
CA MET A 115 8.92 -16.87 12.97
C MET A 115 9.58 -16.80 14.35
N TYR A 116 10.74 -17.43 14.53
CA TYR A 116 11.54 -17.34 15.76
C TYR A 116 11.94 -15.89 16.08
N MET A 117 12.47 -15.15 15.10
CA MET A 117 12.91 -13.76 15.29
C MET A 117 11.76 -12.82 15.67
N ARG A 118 10.54 -13.10 15.19
CA ARG A 118 9.32 -12.32 15.49
C ARG A 118 8.53 -12.80 16.71
N ALA A 119 8.89 -13.93 17.33
CA ALA A 119 8.19 -14.45 18.49
C ALA A 119 8.10 -13.46 19.68
N PRO A 120 9.15 -12.67 20.02
CA PRO A 120 9.06 -11.66 21.07
C PRO A 120 8.09 -10.52 20.73
N GLU A 121 8.07 -10.06 19.48
CA GLU A 121 7.19 -9.00 18.98
C GLU A 121 5.72 -9.44 19.04
N ARG A 122 5.42 -10.66 18.56
CA ARG A 122 4.08 -11.25 18.62
C ARG A 122 3.56 -11.39 20.05
N ARG A 123 4.43 -11.69 21.01
CA ARG A 123 4.08 -11.77 22.42
C ARG A 123 3.66 -10.42 22.99
N VAL A 124 4.49 -9.39 22.78
CA VAL A 124 4.20 -8.02 23.25
C VAL A 124 2.91 -7.51 22.63
N ARG A 125 2.68 -7.79 21.35
CA ARG A 125 1.45 -7.43 20.65
C ARG A 125 0.22 -8.08 21.27
N HIS A 126 0.24 -9.39 21.51
CA HIS A 126 -0.87 -10.10 22.13
C HIS A 126 -1.16 -9.61 23.56
N GLU A 127 -0.13 -9.33 24.37
CA GLU A 127 -0.31 -8.74 25.72
C GLU A 127 -0.94 -7.35 25.67
N LEU A 128 -0.57 -6.54 24.68
CA LEU A 128 -1.18 -5.23 24.44
C LEU A 128 -2.64 -5.35 23.98
N GLU A 129 -2.93 -6.28 23.08
CA GLU A 129 -4.30 -6.54 22.59
C GLU A 129 -5.22 -7.04 23.72
N GLU A 130 -4.73 -7.92 24.61
CA GLU A 130 -5.47 -8.35 25.81
C GLU A 130 -5.74 -7.20 26.77
N LYS A 131 -4.73 -6.35 27.03
CA LYS A 131 -4.91 -5.14 27.85
C LYS A 131 -5.88 -4.14 27.22
N LEU A 132 -5.90 -4.06 25.90
CA LEU A 132 -6.85 -3.24 25.15
C LEU A 132 -8.27 -3.79 25.30
N ARG A 133 -8.47 -5.10 25.13
CA ARG A 133 -9.77 -5.77 25.33
C ARG A 133 -10.29 -5.61 26.75
N ALA A 134 -9.44 -5.73 27.76
CA ALA A 134 -9.80 -5.51 29.15
C ALA A 134 -10.29 -4.07 29.36
N ARG A 135 -9.54 -3.07 28.84
CA ARG A 135 -9.96 -1.66 28.88
C ARG A 135 -11.24 -1.39 28.11
N ASP A 136 -11.45 -2.03 26.95
CA ASP A 136 -12.69 -1.89 26.19
C ASP A 136 -13.88 -2.45 26.95
N ASN A 137 -13.69 -3.54 27.70
CA ASN A 137 -14.73 -4.08 28.58
C ASN A 137 -15.00 -3.14 29.77
N ASP A 138 -13.98 -2.57 30.39
CA ASP A 138 -14.13 -1.57 31.45
C ASP A 138 -14.85 -0.31 30.92
N VAL A 139 -14.53 0.14 29.71
CA VAL A 139 -15.19 1.26 29.03
C VAL A 139 -16.65 0.92 28.74
N LYS A 140 -16.95 -0.29 28.25
CA LYS A 140 -18.34 -0.75 28.03
C LYS A 140 -19.12 -0.82 29.34
N GLU A 141 -18.49 -1.26 30.43
CA GLU A 141 -19.11 -1.32 31.75
C GLU A 141 -19.37 0.09 32.31
N LEU A 142 -18.43 1.02 32.14
CA LEU A 142 -18.59 2.43 32.51
C LEU A 142 -19.67 3.11 31.64
N GLN A 143 -19.73 2.83 30.34
CA GLN A 143 -20.79 3.32 29.45
C GLN A 143 -22.16 2.79 29.86
N LYS A 144 -22.24 1.52 30.29
CA LYS A 144 -23.48 0.92 30.81
C LYS A 144 -23.90 1.54 32.14
N LYS A 145 -22.94 1.85 33.03
CA LYS A 145 -23.18 2.57 34.30
C LYS A 145 -23.61 4.03 34.08
N ILE A 146 -23.04 4.70 33.08
CA ILE A 146 -23.43 6.06 32.66
C ILE A 146 -24.87 6.05 32.10
N LYS A 147 -25.24 5.05 31.30
CA LYS A 147 -26.63 4.86 30.82
C LYS A 147 -27.66 4.64 31.94
N THR A 148 -27.25 4.11 33.08
CA THR A 148 -28.16 3.87 34.23
C THR A 148 -28.26 5.03 35.21
N LEU A 149 -27.41 6.05 35.10
CA LEU A 149 -27.34 7.18 36.04
C LEU A 149 -28.11 8.42 35.55
N ASP A 150 -28.59 8.44 34.30
CA ASP A 150 -29.37 9.56 33.75
C ASP A 150 -30.46 9.07 32.77
N PRO A 151 -31.69 8.81 33.26
CA PRO A 151 -32.83 8.51 32.39
C PRO A 151 -33.45 9.75 31.73
N GLU A 152 -33.04 10.97 32.11
CA GLU A 152 -33.58 12.24 31.61
C GLU A 152 -32.59 12.93 30.66
N GLY A 153 -32.57 12.46 29.41
CA GLY A 153 -32.24 13.32 28.26
C GLY A 153 -30.87 13.15 27.61
N VAL A 154 -30.60 11.98 27.01
CA VAL A 154 -29.52 11.88 26.00
C VAL A 154 -29.93 12.71 24.78
N LYS A 155 -29.20 13.80 24.53
CA LYS A 155 -29.44 14.70 23.39
C LYS A 155 -29.24 13.99 22.05
N LEU A 156 -30.29 13.93 21.22
CA LEU A 156 -30.27 13.30 19.90
C LEU A 156 -29.84 14.31 18.82
N ASN A 157 -28.79 14.01 18.06
CA ASN A 157 -28.30 14.90 16.99
C ASN A 157 -28.64 14.34 15.61
N LEU A 158 -29.41 15.09 14.82
CA LEU A 158 -29.92 14.74 13.51
C LEU A 158 -29.36 15.70 12.45
N LEU A 159 -28.90 15.17 11.31
CA LEU A 159 -28.44 15.96 10.17
C LEU A 159 -29.32 15.69 8.94
N VAL A 160 -30.00 16.71 8.43
CA VAL A 160 -30.87 16.59 7.24
C VAL A 160 -30.05 16.85 5.97
N CYS A 161 -30.09 15.93 5.02
CA CYS A 161 -29.34 15.94 3.77
C CYS A 161 -30.28 15.77 2.56
N GLY A 162 -29.85 16.30 1.40
CA GLY A 162 -30.59 16.19 0.14
C GLY A 162 -30.47 17.43 -0.75
N SER A 163 -30.71 17.21 -2.04
CA SER A 163 -30.71 18.20 -3.13
C SER A 163 -31.94 19.12 -3.06
N ASN A 164 -33.12 18.56 -2.79
CA ASN A 164 -34.38 19.29 -2.81
C ASN A 164 -34.64 20.06 -1.51
N ARG A 165 -34.63 21.39 -1.59
CA ARG A 165 -34.87 22.30 -0.46
C ARG A 165 -36.27 22.15 0.14
N GLU A 166 -37.29 21.93 -0.68
CA GLU A 166 -38.68 21.79 -0.22
C GLU A 166 -38.85 20.52 0.62
N LEU A 167 -38.20 19.43 0.21
CA LEU A 167 -38.19 18.17 0.97
C LEU A 167 -37.46 18.31 2.31
N LYS A 168 -36.31 18.98 2.34
CA LYS A 168 -35.59 19.27 3.59
C LYS A 168 -36.41 20.13 4.54
N SER A 169 -37.01 21.20 4.01
CA SER A 169 -37.90 22.08 4.76
C SER A 169 -39.12 21.34 5.31
N PHE A 170 -39.69 20.41 4.52
CA PHE A 170 -40.83 19.59 4.95
C PHE A 170 -40.52 18.78 6.22
N ILE A 171 -39.43 18.01 6.24
CA ILE A 171 -39.06 17.25 7.44
C ILE A 171 -38.61 18.14 8.59
N SER A 172 -37.89 19.22 8.32
CA SER A 172 -37.55 20.20 9.35
C SER A 172 -38.80 20.77 10.01
N ASN A 173 -39.81 21.19 9.24
CA ASN A 173 -41.05 21.71 9.80
C ASN A 173 -41.87 20.63 10.54
N LEU A 174 -41.85 19.39 10.05
CA LEU A 174 -42.49 18.25 10.71
C LEU A 174 -41.89 18.00 12.10
N ILE A 175 -40.57 18.10 12.24
CA ILE A 175 -39.86 17.93 13.53
C ILE A 175 -40.00 19.18 14.42
N LEU A 176 -39.97 20.39 13.87
CA LEU A 176 -39.95 21.63 14.65
C LEU A 176 -41.35 22.10 15.13
N LYS A 177 -42.45 21.51 14.64
CA LYS A 177 -43.85 21.89 14.96
C LYS A 177 -44.18 23.39 14.76
N GLN A 178 -43.41 24.13 13.95
CA GLN A 178 -43.62 25.55 13.68
C GLN A 178 -43.66 25.85 12.18
N ASN A 179 -44.53 26.79 11.80
CA ASN A 179 -44.70 27.30 10.44
C ASN A 179 -44.23 28.78 10.38
N GLU A 180 -42.99 29.06 10.78
CA GLU A 180 -42.44 30.40 10.63
C GLU A 180 -41.96 30.61 9.20
N ARG A 181 -42.61 31.55 8.48
CA ARG A 181 -42.10 32.05 7.21
C ARG A 181 -40.72 32.67 7.44
N ARG A 182 -39.67 32.16 6.79
CA ARG A 182 -38.40 32.89 6.65
C ARG A 182 -38.01 33.17 5.21
N SER A 183 -37.44 34.37 5.10
CA SER A 183 -36.83 35.03 3.97
C SER A 183 -35.47 34.39 3.59
N GLU A 184 -35.27 34.31 2.26
CA GLU A 184 -34.03 34.35 1.46
C GLU A 184 -32.73 33.65 1.93
N LEU A 185 -32.34 32.64 1.13
CA LEU A 185 -30.96 32.28 0.74
C LEU A 185 -29.85 32.38 1.80
N SER A 186 -29.77 31.47 2.79
CA SER A 186 -28.52 31.25 3.54
C SER A 186 -27.78 30.03 3.00
N SER A 187 -26.55 30.23 2.51
CA SER A 187 -25.60 29.19 2.10
C SER A 187 -24.87 28.53 3.29
N GLU A 188 -25.44 28.59 4.49
CA GLU A 188 -24.78 28.30 5.77
C GLU A 188 -25.54 27.24 6.59
N CYS A 189 -24.83 26.31 7.23
CA CYS A 189 -25.41 25.31 8.14
C CYS A 189 -26.19 25.96 9.30
N VAL A 190 -27.46 25.62 9.47
CA VAL A 190 -28.32 26.13 10.55
C VAL A 190 -28.56 25.03 11.59
N ARG A 191 -28.24 25.32 12.87
CA ARG A 191 -28.56 24.45 14.01
C ARG A 191 -29.83 24.93 14.70
N ARG A 192 -30.71 24.00 15.05
CA ARG A 192 -31.91 24.23 15.87
C ARG A 192 -31.99 23.16 16.96
N ASP A 193 -32.24 23.60 18.19
CA ASP A 193 -32.47 22.69 19.32
C ASP A 193 -33.98 22.70 19.64
N VAL A 194 -34.62 21.53 19.72
CA VAL A 194 -36.05 21.36 20.02
C VAL A 194 -36.25 20.24 21.02
N GLU A 195 -37.24 20.39 21.89
CA GLU A 195 -37.69 19.34 22.80
C GLU A 195 -38.94 18.66 22.24
N LEU A 196 -38.84 17.35 21.96
CA LEU A 196 -39.96 16.52 21.52
C LEU A 196 -40.08 15.31 22.46
N ASP A 197 -41.29 15.06 22.97
CA ASP A 197 -41.62 13.93 23.84
C ASP A 197 -40.62 13.71 25.01
N GLY A 198 -40.15 14.81 25.61
CA GLY A 198 -39.21 14.79 26.73
C GLY A 198 -37.74 14.57 26.36
N ARG A 199 -37.39 14.58 25.06
CA ARG A 199 -36.01 14.49 24.56
C ARG A 199 -35.55 15.76 23.87
N LEU A 200 -34.31 16.15 24.15
CA LEU A 200 -33.61 17.23 23.46
C LEU A 200 -33.05 16.75 22.12
N ILE A 201 -33.48 17.38 21.04
CA ILE A 201 -33.06 17.08 19.66
C ILE A 201 -32.32 18.28 19.09
N CYS A 202 -31.14 18.05 18.53
CA CYS A 202 -30.42 19.01 17.70
C CYS A 202 -30.61 18.64 16.23
N LEU A 203 -31.29 19.51 15.49
CA LEU A 203 -31.48 19.37 14.05
C LEU A 203 -30.54 20.33 13.33
N VAL A 204 -29.71 19.80 12.45
CA VAL A 204 -28.84 20.59 11.57
C VAL A 204 -29.20 20.30 10.12
N GLU A 205 -29.33 21.33 9.30
CA GLU A 205 -29.57 21.19 7.86
C GLU A 205 -28.26 21.33 7.09
N LEU A 206 -27.94 20.31 6.29
CA LEU A 206 -26.82 20.36 5.36
C LEU A 206 -27.28 21.05 4.06
N PRO A 207 -26.57 22.11 3.61
CA PRO A 207 -26.78 22.68 2.28
C PRO A 207 -26.62 21.60 1.19
N ALA A 208 -27.26 21.80 0.03
CA ALA A 208 -26.95 20.94 -1.11
C ALA A 208 -25.45 21.07 -1.42
N LEU A 209 -24.77 19.97 -1.73
CA LEU A 209 -23.34 19.92 -1.98
C LEU A 209 -23.05 19.95 -3.48
N PHE A 210 -23.92 19.31 -4.27
CA PHE A 210 -23.87 19.23 -5.72
C PHE A 210 -24.48 20.47 -6.39
N ASN A 211 -23.90 20.89 -7.52
CA ASN A 211 -24.32 22.05 -8.32
C ASN A 211 -24.41 23.38 -7.54
N THR A 212 -23.57 23.54 -6.52
CA THR A 212 -23.43 24.82 -5.81
C THR A 212 -22.37 25.69 -6.50
N GLN A 213 -22.54 27.02 -6.49
CA GLN A 213 -21.47 27.96 -6.87
C GLN A 213 -20.30 27.99 -5.85
N LEU A 214 -20.23 26.99 -4.96
CA LEU A 214 -19.29 26.92 -3.86
C LEU A 214 -18.04 26.15 -4.30
N SER A 215 -16.88 26.58 -3.83
CA SER A 215 -15.62 25.86 -4.05
C SER A 215 -15.57 24.57 -3.22
N GLU A 216 -14.71 23.63 -3.61
CA GLU A 216 -14.50 22.39 -2.83
C GLU A 216 -14.06 22.68 -1.37
N GLU A 217 -13.28 23.75 -1.16
CA GLU A 217 -12.91 24.22 0.20
C GLU A 217 -14.15 24.64 1.03
N GLU A 218 -15.15 25.25 0.39
CA GLU A 218 -16.36 25.73 1.06
C GLU A 218 -17.34 24.59 1.36
N VAL A 219 -17.51 23.65 0.43
CA VAL A 219 -18.26 22.41 0.63
C VAL A 219 -17.72 21.66 1.86
N MET A 220 -16.39 21.47 1.94
CA MET A 220 -15.75 20.81 3.07
C MET A 220 -15.90 21.59 4.38
N ARG A 221 -15.87 22.93 4.33
CA ARG A 221 -16.10 23.79 5.50
C ARG A 221 -17.51 23.61 6.03
N GLN A 222 -18.53 23.64 5.18
CA GLN A 222 -19.92 23.47 5.57
C GLN A 222 -20.16 22.07 6.15
N THR A 223 -19.66 21.03 5.50
CA THR A 223 -19.72 19.65 6.00
C THR A 223 -19.11 19.52 7.40
N HIS A 224 -17.88 20.00 7.61
CA HIS A 224 -17.24 19.94 8.92
C HIS A 224 -18.00 20.73 9.99
N ARG A 225 -18.49 21.92 9.62
CA ARG A 225 -19.27 22.75 10.51
C ARG A 225 -20.55 22.06 10.94
N CYS A 226 -21.28 21.46 10.01
CA CYS A 226 -22.50 20.71 10.29
C CYS A 226 -22.26 19.52 11.25
N VAL A 227 -21.16 18.77 11.10
CA VAL A 227 -20.80 17.69 12.05
C VAL A 227 -20.37 18.25 13.42
N SER A 228 -19.61 19.35 13.44
CA SER A 228 -19.09 19.96 14.68
C SER A 228 -20.18 20.62 15.52
N LEU A 229 -21.24 21.11 14.88
CA LEU A 229 -22.42 21.65 15.56
C LEU A 229 -23.20 20.57 16.32
N CYS A 230 -22.99 19.30 15.98
CA CYS A 230 -23.60 18.10 16.57
C CYS A 230 -22.63 17.40 17.54
N HIS A 231 -22.31 17.96 18.70
CA HIS A 231 -21.47 17.28 19.71
C HIS A 231 -22.28 16.22 20.51
N PRO A 232 -21.78 14.98 20.74
CA PRO A 232 -20.45 14.44 20.40
C PRO A 232 -20.28 13.96 18.94
N GLY A 233 -21.37 13.78 18.21
CA GLY A 233 -21.39 13.51 16.76
C GLY A 233 -22.83 13.50 16.23
N VAL A 234 -23.00 13.28 14.93
CA VAL A 234 -24.31 13.09 14.29
C VAL A 234 -24.78 11.66 14.57
N HIS A 235 -25.96 11.50 15.18
CA HIS A 235 -26.51 10.18 15.47
C HIS A 235 -27.21 9.59 14.23
N VAL A 236 -27.95 10.43 13.49
CA VAL A 236 -28.68 10.03 12.27
C VAL A 236 -28.56 11.11 11.19
N PHE A 237 -28.23 10.67 9.97
CA PHE A 237 -28.31 11.42 8.73
C PHE A 237 -29.65 11.11 8.08
N ILE A 238 -30.50 12.11 7.94
CA ILE A 238 -31.82 12.00 7.33
C ILE A 238 -31.69 12.39 5.85
N LEU A 239 -31.91 11.44 4.94
CA LEU A 239 -31.93 11.69 3.50
C LEU A 239 -33.36 11.58 2.98
N ILE A 240 -33.90 12.65 2.39
CA ILE A 240 -35.29 12.68 1.93
C ILE A 240 -35.33 12.68 0.41
N ILE A 241 -36.11 11.75 -0.13
CA ILE A 241 -36.21 11.47 -1.56
C ILE A 241 -37.71 11.49 -1.96
N PRO A 242 -38.08 12.01 -3.14
CA PRO A 242 -39.46 11.90 -3.61
C PRO A 242 -39.83 10.45 -3.94
N ASP A 243 -41.11 10.09 -3.85
CA ASP A 243 -41.66 8.84 -4.41
C ASP A 243 -41.77 8.94 -5.94
N ALA A 244 -40.63 9.11 -6.60
CA ALA A 244 -40.44 9.27 -8.04
C ALA A 244 -39.01 8.86 -8.43
N PRO A 245 -38.72 8.61 -9.72
CA PRO A 245 -37.35 8.36 -10.18
C PRO A 245 -36.39 9.48 -9.77
N LEU A 246 -35.21 9.11 -9.29
CA LEU A 246 -34.17 10.05 -8.90
C LEU A 246 -33.73 10.87 -10.11
N ASN A 247 -33.73 12.19 -9.98
CA ASN A 247 -33.15 13.02 -11.03
C ASN A 247 -31.61 13.01 -10.95
N ASN A 248 -30.93 13.53 -11.99
CA ASN A 248 -29.47 13.55 -12.03
C ASN A 248 -28.84 14.38 -10.90
N GLU A 249 -29.53 15.41 -10.40
CA GLU A 249 -29.05 16.24 -9.29
C GLU A 249 -29.12 15.49 -7.96
N ASP A 250 -30.21 14.77 -7.70
CA ASP A 250 -30.39 13.92 -6.52
C ASP A 250 -29.32 12.81 -6.49
N ARG A 251 -29.05 12.19 -7.64
CA ARG A 251 -27.99 11.17 -7.76
C ARG A 251 -26.63 11.73 -7.40
N ALA A 252 -26.28 12.87 -8.00
CA ALA A 252 -24.97 13.45 -7.80
C ALA A 252 -24.79 14.03 -6.39
N GLU A 253 -25.85 14.54 -5.76
CA GLU A 253 -25.86 14.92 -4.34
C GLU A 253 -25.56 13.72 -3.43
N ILE A 254 -26.21 12.58 -3.67
CA ILE A 254 -26.00 11.35 -2.89
C ILE A 254 -24.57 10.84 -3.08
N GLU A 255 -24.05 10.85 -4.30
CA GLU A 255 -22.66 10.51 -4.60
C GLU A 255 -21.67 11.45 -3.89
N GLU A 256 -21.97 12.74 -3.84
CA GLU A 256 -21.14 13.75 -3.20
C GLU A 256 -21.10 13.61 -1.67
N ILE A 257 -22.27 13.33 -1.05
CA ILE A 257 -22.35 12.97 0.37
C ILE A 257 -21.49 11.74 0.66
N GLN A 258 -21.57 10.70 -0.18
CA GLN A 258 -20.74 9.50 -0.03
C GLN A 258 -19.25 9.79 -0.26
N ARG A 259 -18.91 10.70 -1.18
CA ARG A 259 -17.52 11.13 -1.46
C ARG A 259 -16.88 11.86 -0.28
N ILE A 260 -17.67 12.66 0.43
CA ILE A 260 -17.21 13.51 1.53
C ILE A 260 -17.19 12.74 2.86
N PHE A 261 -18.26 12.01 3.18
CA PHE A 261 -18.39 11.32 4.47
C PHE A 261 -17.92 9.86 4.43
N SER A 262 -17.48 9.36 3.27
CA SER A 262 -17.14 7.95 2.98
C SER A 262 -18.31 6.97 3.17
N SER A 263 -18.10 5.69 2.83
CA SER A 263 -19.09 4.63 3.07
C SER A 263 -19.44 4.44 4.55
N ARG A 264 -18.64 4.98 5.48
CA ARG A 264 -18.91 4.91 6.93
C ARG A 264 -20.22 5.62 7.32
N VAL A 265 -20.61 6.66 6.58
CA VAL A 265 -21.87 7.39 6.85
C VAL A 265 -23.10 6.51 6.62
N ASN A 266 -23.00 5.49 5.76
CA ASN A 266 -24.14 4.66 5.40
C ASN A 266 -24.78 3.97 6.61
N LYS A 267 -23.98 3.62 7.64
CA LYS A 267 -24.51 3.07 8.91
C LYS A 267 -25.35 4.08 9.69
N HIS A 268 -25.17 5.36 9.45
CA HIS A 268 -25.88 6.44 10.10
C HIS A 268 -26.93 7.10 9.20
N ILE A 269 -27.22 6.60 7.98
CA ILE A 269 -28.27 7.14 7.09
C ILE A 269 -29.63 6.45 7.30
N MET A 270 -30.68 7.26 7.46
CA MET A 270 -32.09 6.89 7.37
C MET A 270 -32.72 7.58 6.16
N ILE A 271 -33.36 6.82 5.27
CA ILE A 271 -34.00 7.36 4.07
C ILE A 271 -35.49 7.56 4.32
N PHE A 272 -36.00 8.76 4.02
CA PHE A 272 -37.44 9.02 4.00
C PHE A 272 -37.93 9.26 2.58
N ILE A 273 -38.98 8.54 2.20
CA ILE A 273 -39.59 8.61 0.87
C ILE A 273 -40.90 9.38 0.98
N LYS A 274 -40.97 10.56 0.37
CA LYS A 274 -42.19 11.38 0.40
C LYS A 274 -43.22 10.86 -0.60
N GLN A 275 -44.32 10.30 -0.10
CA GLN A 275 -45.44 9.84 -0.93
C GLN A 275 -46.33 11.01 -1.36
N ASN A 276 -46.72 11.04 -2.62
CA ASN A 276 -47.74 11.95 -3.13
C ASN A 276 -49.08 11.20 -3.19
N SER A 277 -50.14 11.82 -2.65
CA SER A 277 -51.47 11.21 -2.50
C SER A 277 -52.17 10.77 -3.80
N GLU A 278 -51.55 11.02 -4.97
CA GLU A 278 -52.16 10.77 -6.29
C GLU A 278 -51.54 9.59 -7.06
N HIS A 279 -50.41 9.01 -6.62
CA HIS A 279 -49.79 7.85 -7.28
C HIS A 279 -49.23 6.85 -6.27
N GLN A 280 -50.02 5.84 -5.91
CA GLN A 280 -49.54 4.67 -5.19
C GLN A 280 -48.99 3.66 -6.20
N THR A 281 -47.69 3.67 -6.49
CA THR A 281 -47.04 2.55 -7.16
C THR A 281 -46.41 1.64 -6.11
N ALA A 282 -46.82 0.36 -6.09
CA ALA A 282 -46.36 -0.61 -5.10
C ALA A 282 -44.89 -1.03 -5.27
N GLU A 283 -44.21 -0.60 -6.34
CA GLU A 283 -42.82 -0.94 -6.63
C GLU A 283 -41.92 0.30 -6.69
N LEU A 284 -40.94 0.35 -5.79
CA LEU A 284 -39.85 1.32 -5.82
C LEU A 284 -38.98 1.07 -7.05
N ASN A 285 -38.59 2.12 -7.76
CA ASN A 285 -37.62 2.03 -8.87
C ASN A 285 -36.30 1.37 -8.42
N GLU A 286 -35.71 0.52 -9.27
CA GLU A 286 -34.42 -0.16 -9.04
C GLU A 286 -33.33 0.79 -8.53
N GLU A 287 -33.29 2.03 -9.03
CA GLU A 287 -32.32 3.04 -8.61
C GLU A 287 -32.53 3.50 -7.16
N THR A 288 -33.80 3.67 -6.74
CA THR A 288 -34.13 4.03 -5.35
C THR A 288 -33.86 2.86 -4.42
N GLN A 289 -34.15 1.64 -4.86
CA GLN A 289 -33.78 0.41 -4.15
C GLN A 289 -32.27 0.30 -3.95
N SER A 290 -31.46 0.61 -4.98
CA SER A 290 -30.00 0.59 -4.86
C SER A 290 -29.45 1.55 -3.79
N VAL A 291 -30.02 2.76 -3.68
CA VAL A 291 -29.64 3.72 -2.62
C VAL A 291 -30.04 3.23 -1.23
N ILE A 292 -31.21 2.59 -1.13
CA ILE A 292 -31.71 1.97 0.11
C ILE A 292 -30.81 0.83 0.55
N GLU A 293 -30.45 -0.07 -0.35
CA GLU A 293 -29.53 -1.18 -0.08
C GLU A 293 -28.16 -0.67 0.39
N ARG A 294 -27.61 0.34 -0.28
CA ARG A 294 -26.32 0.97 0.11
C ARG A 294 -26.34 1.58 1.50
N SER A 295 -27.53 1.98 1.99
CA SER A 295 -27.78 2.55 3.32
C SER A 295 -28.21 1.50 4.36
N GLY A 296 -28.11 0.21 4.03
CA GLY A 296 -28.44 -0.90 4.92
C GLY A 296 -29.93 -1.28 4.94
N GLY A 297 -30.68 -0.94 3.90
CA GLY A 297 -32.11 -1.29 3.75
C GLY A 297 -33.09 -0.38 4.49
N ARG A 298 -32.59 0.60 5.25
CA ARG A 298 -33.40 1.42 6.18
C ARG A 298 -34.07 2.57 5.45
N HIS A 299 -35.38 2.45 5.29
CA HIS A 299 -36.22 3.48 4.70
C HIS A 299 -37.59 3.53 5.37
N HIS A 300 -38.26 4.67 5.26
CA HIS A 300 -39.64 4.82 5.70
C HIS A 300 -40.41 5.78 4.78
N PHE A 301 -41.67 5.46 4.51
CA PHE A 301 -42.55 6.32 3.72
C PHE A 301 -43.18 7.38 4.62
N ILE A 302 -43.19 8.63 4.15
CA ILE A 302 -43.79 9.76 4.86
C ILE A 302 -44.80 10.46 3.95
N ASP A 303 -45.96 10.77 4.53
CA ASP A 303 -47.01 11.60 3.95
C ASP A 303 -47.30 12.83 4.84
N LEU A 304 -48.26 13.66 4.42
CA LEU A 304 -48.68 14.85 5.18
C LEU A 304 -49.38 14.52 6.51
N ASN A 305 -49.79 13.27 6.72
CA ASN A 305 -50.54 12.80 7.89
C ASN A 305 -49.67 12.00 8.87
N THR A 306 -48.38 11.81 8.55
CA THR A 306 -47.47 10.98 9.35
C THR A 306 -47.24 11.64 10.71
N GLN A 307 -47.55 10.89 11.77
CA GLN A 307 -47.37 11.40 13.14
C GLN A 307 -45.88 11.44 13.51
N VAL A 308 -45.47 12.53 14.18
CA VAL A 308 -44.08 12.73 14.66
C VAL A 308 -43.65 11.60 15.59
N SER A 309 -44.57 10.99 16.33
CA SER A 309 -44.31 9.82 17.19
C SER A 309 -43.76 8.62 16.42
N VAL A 310 -44.29 8.34 15.23
CA VAL A 310 -43.84 7.24 14.36
C VAL A 310 -42.45 7.52 13.82
N LEU A 311 -42.18 8.78 13.44
CA LEU A 311 -40.86 9.22 13.00
C LEU A 311 -39.81 9.03 14.11
N MET A 312 -40.16 9.44 15.33
CA MET A 312 -39.28 9.34 16.50
C MET A 312 -38.98 7.88 16.84
N GLU A 313 -39.97 7.00 16.85
CA GLU A 313 -39.76 5.57 17.09
C GLU A 313 -38.73 4.96 16.13
N LYS A 314 -38.79 5.33 14.84
CA LYS A 314 -37.82 4.85 13.83
C LYS A 314 -36.43 5.43 13.99
N LEU A 315 -36.32 6.71 14.36
CA LEU A 315 -35.03 7.33 14.65
C LEU A 315 -34.38 6.70 15.90
N GLU A 316 -35.17 6.40 16.93
CA GLU A 316 -34.70 5.76 18.15
C GLU A 316 -34.26 4.32 17.93
N GLN A 317 -35.05 3.55 17.18
CA GLN A 317 -34.70 2.19 16.77
C GLN A 317 -33.33 2.18 16.08
N MET A 318 -33.07 3.13 15.17
CA MET A 318 -31.80 3.23 14.47
C MET A 318 -30.62 3.59 15.39
N VAL A 319 -30.84 4.49 16.36
CA VAL A 319 -29.81 4.85 17.35
C VAL A 319 -29.46 3.65 18.22
N GLU A 320 -30.45 2.83 18.58
CA GLU A 320 -30.26 1.60 19.34
C GLU A 320 -29.55 0.52 18.52
N GLU A 321 -29.92 0.31 17.26
CA GLU A 321 -29.22 -0.58 16.31
C GLU A 321 -27.73 -0.21 16.18
N ASN A 322 -27.44 1.10 16.17
CA ASN A 322 -26.07 1.63 16.14
C ASN A 322 -25.38 1.65 17.52
N SER A 323 -25.98 1.05 18.55
CA SER A 323 -25.46 1.03 19.93
C SER A 323 -25.21 2.43 20.53
N GLY A 324 -25.87 3.46 20.02
CA GLY A 324 -25.64 4.86 20.40
C GLY A 324 -24.35 5.49 19.85
N VAL A 325 -23.65 4.81 18.92
CA VAL A 325 -22.45 5.36 18.27
C VAL A 325 -22.86 6.47 17.31
N CYS A 326 -22.20 7.62 17.40
CA CYS A 326 -22.43 8.77 16.54
C CYS A 326 -21.29 8.96 15.53
N PHE A 327 -21.61 9.51 14.37
CA PHE A 327 -20.63 9.92 13.37
C PHE A 327 -19.98 11.23 13.80
N SER A 328 -18.75 11.14 14.33
CA SER A 328 -18.04 12.26 14.92
C SER A 328 -17.12 12.97 13.92
N THR A 329 -16.59 14.12 14.33
CA THR A 329 -15.53 14.81 13.59
C THR A 329 -14.28 13.94 13.44
N GLU A 330 -14.02 13.04 14.39
CA GLU A 330 -12.93 12.06 14.31
C GLU A 330 -13.20 11.03 13.20
N THR A 331 -14.41 10.46 13.12
CA THR A 331 -14.81 9.56 12.03
C THR A 331 -14.72 10.24 10.66
N LEU A 332 -15.08 11.52 10.59
CA LEU A 332 -14.91 12.34 9.38
C LEU A 332 -13.43 12.49 9.01
N MET A 333 -12.54 12.76 9.98
CA MET A 333 -11.09 12.85 9.74
C MET A 333 -10.48 11.50 9.35
N GLU A 334 -10.93 10.40 9.94
CA GLU A 334 -10.51 9.03 9.58
C GLU A 334 -10.92 8.67 8.14
N ALA A 335 -12.15 9.02 7.75
CA ALA A 335 -12.62 8.86 6.37
C ALA A 335 -11.75 9.65 5.36
N GLN A 336 -11.27 10.84 5.75
CA GLN A 336 -10.32 11.60 4.95
C GLN A 336 -8.91 10.98 4.97
N MET A 337 -8.53 10.28 6.05
CA MET A 337 -7.26 9.56 6.15
C MET A 337 -7.22 8.26 5.34
N GLU A 338 -8.34 7.57 5.10
CA GLU A 338 -8.40 6.39 4.22
C GLU A 338 -8.03 6.73 2.76
N LYS A 339 -8.29 7.97 2.31
CA LYS A 339 -7.78 8.47 1.02
C LYS A 339 -6.24 8.49 0.96
N LEU A 340 -5.54 8.69 2.10
CA LEU A 340 -4.08 8.59 2.21
C LEU A 340 -3.59 7.13 2.20
N GLN A 341 -4.41 6.17 2.66
CA GLN A 341 -4.07 4.74 2.57
C GLN A 341 -4.09 4.25 1.12
N LYS A 342 -5.02 4.71 0.28
CA LYS A 342 -4.99 4.47 -1.18
C LYS A 342 -3.72 5.02 -1.85
N LEU A 343 -3.19 6.13 -1.34
CA LEU A 343 -1.90 6.69 -1.78
C LEU A 343 -0.72 5.79 -1.41
N GLU A 344 -0.78 5.14 -0.24
CA GLU A 344 0.23 4.18 0.21
C GLU A 344 0.14 2.85 -0.54
N GLU A 345 -1.06 2.45 -0.94
CA GLU A 345 -1.30 1.33 -1.85
C GLU A 345 -0.75 1.61 -3.26
N MET A 346 -0.89 2.85 -3.77
CA MET A 346 -0.23 3.29 -4.99
C MET A 346 1.31 3.28 -4.87
N LYS A 347 1.87 3.70 -3.72
CA LYS A 347 3.32 3.56 -3.45
C LYS A 347 3.77 2.11 -3.50
N LYS A 348 2.97 1.20 -2.93
CA LYS A 348 3.24 -0.24 -3.01
C LYS A 348 3.15 -0.74 -4.45
N ARG A 349 2.20 -0.26 -5.26
CA ARG A 349 2.10 -0.63 -6.69
C ARG A 349 3.29 -0.14 -7.51
N VAL A 350 3.76 1.09 -7.27
CA VAL A 350 4.98 1.61 -7.90
C VAL A 350 6.20 0.78 -7.51
N HIS A 351 6.34 0.48 -6.21
CA HIS A 351 7.42 -0.36 -5.71
C HIS A 351 7.34 -1.82 -6.21
N SER A 352 6.13 -2.36 -6.32
CA SER A 352 5.88 -3.68 -6.92
C SER A 352 6.20 -3.70 -8.41
N LEU A 353 5.91 -2.63 -9.15
CA LEU A 353 6.30 -2.50 -10.56
C LEU A 353 7.84 -2.43 -10.71
N GLU A 354 8.51 -1.63 -9.88
CA GLU A 354 9.98 -1.57 -9.83
C GLU A 354 10.62 -2.92 -9.50
N THR A 355 10.02 -3.68 -8.59
CA THR A 355 10.51 -5.00 -8.15
C THR A 355 10.21 -6.11 -9.16
N TRP A 356 9.02 -6.09 -9.78
CA TRP A 356 8.61 -7.06 -10.78
C TRP A 356 9.52 -7.04 -12.02
N PHE A 357 9.98 -5.84 -12.42
CA PHE A 357 10.94 -5.72 -13.53
C PHE A 357 12.36 -6.16 -13.19
N GLN A 358 12.82 -5.99 -11.94
CA GLN A 358 14.10 -6.57 -11.50
C GLN A 358 14.08 -8.10 -11.54
N SER A 359 12.89 -8.72 -11.46
CA SER A 359 12.73 -10.18 -11.54
C SER A 359 12.48 -10.74 -12.95
N GLN A 360 12.11 -9.92 -13.94
CA GLN A 360 11.84 -10.37 -15.31
C GLN A 360 13.09 -10.61 -16.17
N ASP A 361 14.28 -10.26 -15.69
CA ASP A 361 15.51 -10.32 -16.47
C ASP A 361 16.16 -11.72 -16.55
N SER A 362 15.49 -12.78 -16.08
CA SER A 362 16.04 -14.15 -16.21
C SER A 362 15.03 -15.23 -16.58
N ARG A 363 13.83 -15.30 -15.97
CA ARG A 363 13.10 -16.59 -15.97
C ARG A 363 12.11 -16.82 -17.12
N GLU A 364 11.54 -15.79 -17.74
CA GLU A 364 10.51 -16.00 -18.79
C GLU A 364 11.08 -16.01 -20.23
N ARG A 365 12.33 -15.57 -20.45
CA ARG A 365 12.97 -15.54 -21.79
C ARG A 365 13.90 -16.72 -22.07
N GLU A 366 14.26 -17.49 -21.04
CA GLU A 366 15.18 -18.64 -21.13
C GLU A 366 14.51 -19.92 -21.69
N ASP A 367 13.18 -20.07 -21.54
CA ASP A 367 12.47 -21.33 -21.90
C ASP A 367 11.94 -21.41 -23.34
N VAL A 368 12.16 -20.39 -24.18
CA VAL A 368 11.65 -20.35 -25.57
C VAL A 368 12.77 -20.57 -26.59
N LEU A 369 12.76 -21.72 -27.29
CA LEU A 369 13.69 -21.99 -28.39
C LEU A 369 13.33 -21.12 -29.61
N ARG A 370 14.33 -20.47 -30.22
CA ARG A 370 14.16 -19.52 -31.34
C ARG A 370 14.93 -20.01 -32.56
N ILE A 371 14.21 -20.33 -33.63
CA ILE A 371 14.74 -20.92 -34.86
C ILE A 371 14.53 -19.95 -36.02
N VAL A 372 15.58 -19.69 -36.81
CA VAL A 372 15.49 -18.88 -38.04
C VAL A 372 15.76 -19.77 -39.24
N LEU A 373 14.85 -19.78 -40.21
CA LEU A 373 14.96 -20.58 -41.43
C LEU A 373 15.60 -19.74 -42.54
N LEU A 374 16.71 -20.21 -43.12
CA LEU A 374 17.46 -19.50 -44.15
C LEU A 374 17.69 -20.40 -45.37
N GLY A 375 17.73 -19.83 -46.57
CA GLY A 375 17.97 -20.57 -47.80
C GLY A 375 17.44 -19.84 -49.04
N LYS A 376 17.73 -20.36 -50.24
CA LYS A 376 17.23 -19.78 -51.50
C LYS A 376 15.69 -19.91 -51.61
N THR A 377 15.10 -19.24 -52.59
CA THR A 377 13.66 -19.35 -52.86
C THR A 377 13.29 -20.77 -53.31
N GLY A 378 12.11 -21.26 -52.91
CA GLY A 378 11.60 -22.58 -53.32
C GLY A 378 12.21 -23.82 -52.64
N VAL A 379 13.10 -23.69 -51.65
CA VAL A 379 13.70 -24.86 -50.95
C VAL A 379 12.81 -25.53 -49.91
N GLY A 380 11.63 -24.96 -49.65
CA GLY A 380 10.69 -25.45 -48.65
C GLY A 380 10.92 -24.91 -47.23
N LYS A 381 11.26 -23.62 -47.07
CA LYS A 381 11.39 -22.95 -45.75
C LYS A 381 10.06 -22.98 -44.99
N SER A 382 8.99 -22.45 -45.57
CA SER A 382 7.65 -22.42 -44.97
C SER A 382 7.14 -23.83 -44.61
N SER A 383 7.31 -24.81 -45.52
CA SER A 383 6.95 -26.22 -45.25
C SER A 383 7.75 -26.85 -44.12
N THR A 384 9.04 -26.51 -44.00
CA THR A 384 9.90 -26.94 -42.89
C THR A 384 9.43 -26.31 -41.58
N GLY A 385 9.09 -25.01 -41.59
CA GLY A 385 8.53 -24.32 -40.41
C GLY A 385 7.24 -24.96 -39.92
N ASN A 386 6.33 -25.30 -40.83
CA ASN A 386 5.10 -26.03 -40.53
C ASN A 386 5.39 -27.42 -39.93
N THR A 387 6.37 -28.14 -40.49
CA THR A 387 6.80 -29.46 -40.00
C THR A 387 7.34 -29.38 -38.57
N ILE A 388 8.18 -28.38 -38.27
CA ILE A 388 8.73 -28.14 -36.92
C ILE A 388 7.59 -27.82 -35.94
N LEU A 389 6.72 -26.86 -36.28
CA LEU A 389 5.62 -26.41 -35.42
C LEU A 389 4.51 -27.47 -35.28
N GLY A 390 4.42 -28.44 -36.21
CA GLY A 390 3.39 -29.48 -36.22
C GLY A 390 2.00 -28.97 -36.62
N ARG A 391 1.91 -27.79 -37.23
CA ARG A 391 0.68 -27.18 -37.75
C ARG A 391 1.00 -26.35 -39.00
N GLU A 392 0.00 -26.10 -39.83
CA GLU A 392 0.10 -25.17 -40.95
C GLU A 392 0.09 -23.72 -40.43
N ALA A 393 1.28 -23.20 -40.10
CA ALA A 393 1.47 -21.85 -39.56
C ALA A 393 1.87 -20.84 -40.65
N PHE A 394 2.62 -21.29 -41.65
CA PHE A 394 3.08 -20.52 -42.79
C PHE A 394 2.41 -21.03 -44.07
N ILE A 395 2.12 -20.12 -45.00
CA ILE A 395 1.58 -20.49 -46.31
C ILE A 395 2.70 -21.15 -47.11
N SER A 396 2.50 -22.41 -47.51
CA SER A 396 3.43 -23.13 -48.39
C SER A 396 2.68 -23.67 -49.60
N ASP A 397 2.94 -23.10 -50.79
CA ASP A 397 2.34 -23.53 -52.05
C ASP A 397 3.42 -23.90 -53.07
N PHE A 398 3.09 -24.78 -54.01
CA PHE A 398 3.96 -25.18 -55.13
C PHE A 398 3.68 -24.27 -56.34
N SER A 399 4.03 -22.99 -56.21
CA SER A 399 3.86 -21.96 -57.25
C SER A 399 5.17 -21.64 -57.98
N GLY A 400 5.05 -21.12 -59.20
CA GLY A 400 6.18 -20.53 -59.94
C GLY A 400 6.63 -19.17 -59.39
N ASP A 401 5.75 -18.50 -58.63
CA ASP A 401 5.96 -17.19 -58.01
C ASP A 401 6.33 -17.34 -56.53
N SER A 402 7.00 -16.34 -55.96
CA SER A 402 7.41 -16.37 -54.55
C SER A 402 6.27 -15.95 -53.61
N VAL A 403 5.92 -16.84 -52.68
CA VAL A 403 4.81 -16.63 -51.73
C VAL A 403 5.24 -15.80 -50.51
N THR A 404 6.43 -16.05 -49.97
CA THR A 404 6.91 -15.40 -48.73
C THR A 404 7.76 -14.16 -49.07
N LYS A 405 7.15 -12.98 -48.95
CA LYS A 405 7.81 -11.68 -49.25
C LYS A 405 8.33 -10.93 -48.02
N GLU A 406 7.82 -11.28 -46.84
CA GLU A 406 8.18 -10.67 -45.54
C GLU A 406 8.52 -11.76 -44.52
N CYS A 407 9.32 -11.43 -43.50
CA CYS A 407 9.61 -12.35 -42.41
C CYS A 407 8.37 -12.58 -41.56
N GLN A 408 8.05 -13.85 -41.31
CA GLN A 408 6.89 -14.25 -40.51
C GLN A 408 7.36 -14.97 -39.25
N ARG A 409 6.77 -14.62 -38.10
CA ARG A 409 7.08 -15.19 -36.79
C ARG A 409 5.89 -15.97 -36.27
N GLU A 410 6.09 -17.27 -36.01
CA GLU A 410 5.06 -18.13 -35.43
C GLU A 410 5.61 -18.89 -34.22
N THR A 411 4.74 -19.18 -33.25
CA THR A 411 5.12 -19.90 -32.02
C THR A 411 4.16 -21.05 -31.77
N ALA A 412 4.67 -22.18 -31.27
CA ALA A 412 3.89 -23.34 -30.86
C ALA A 412 4.58 -24.08 -29.71
N GLU A 413 3.81 -24.83 -28.93
CA GLU A 413 4.34 -25.77 -27.96
C GLU A 413 4.55 -27.13 -28.65
N VAL A 414 5.79 -27.62 -28.65
CA VAL A 414 6.18 -28.90 -29.28
C VAL A 414 7.02 -29.68 -28.27
N ASN A 415 6.64 -30.93 -27.96
CA ASN A 415 7.28 -31.76 -26.94
C ASN A 415 7.43 -31.05 -25.57
N SER A 416 6.39 -30.32 -25.14
CA SER A 416 6.38 -29.52 -23.90
C SER A 416 7.41 -28.38 -23.84
N ARG A 417 7.86 -27.91 -25.00
CA ARG A 417 8.78 -26.78 -25.16
C ARG A 417 8.17 -25.72 -26.06
N HIS A 418 8.30 -24.45 -25.67
CA HIS A 418 7.90 -23.33 -26.51
C HIS A 418 8.93 -23.11 -27.62
N ILE A 419 8.48 -23.22 -28.88
CA ILE A 419 9.33 -23.02 -30.06
C ILE A 419 8.77 -21.87 -30.88
N THR A 420 9.61 -20.88 -31.12
CA THR A 420 9.37 -19.80 -32.08
C THR A 420 10.18 -20.08 -33.35
N VAL A 421 9.49 -20.10 -34.49
CA VAL A 421 10.09 -20.23 -35.81
C VAL A 421 9.89 -18.93 -36.58
N ILE A 422 10.97 -18.45 -37.22
CA ILE A 422 10.92 -17.34 -38.16
C ILE A 422 11.17 -17.89 -39.55
N ASP A 423 10.16 -17.76 -40.40
CA ASP A 423 10.27 -17.97 -41.84
C ASP A 423 10.74 -16.67 -42.49
N THR A 424 11.82 -16.73 -43.29
CA THR A 424 12.35 -15.56 -43.99
C THR A 424 12.07 -15.68 -45.48
N PRO A 425 12.04 -14.56 -46.23
CA PRO A 425 12.08 -14.60 -47.70
C PRO A 425 13.31 -15.36 -48.21
N GLY A 426 13.24 -15.86 -49.45
CA GLY A 426 14.37 -16.57 -50.05
C GLY A 426 15.48 -15.63 -50.46
N LEU A 427 16.74 -16.04 -50.20
CA LEU A 427 17.96 -15.25 -50.46
C LEU A 427 18.22 -14.89 -51.94
N PHE A 428 17.52 -15.51 -52.87
CA PHE A 428 17.68 -15.34 -54.32
C PHE A 428 16.31 -15.37 -54.99
N ASP A 429 15.45 -14.46 -54.55
CA ASP A 429 14.12 -14.30 -55.11
C ASP A 429 14.17 -13.59 -56.47
N THR A 430 13.33 -14.00 -57.42
CA THR A 430 13.24 -13.33 -58.73
C THR A 430 12.40 -12.06 -58.68
N GLU A 431 11.57 -11.90 -57.64
CA GLU A 431 10.68 -10.74 -57.45
C GLU A 431 11.25 -9.68 -56.48
N LEU A 432 12.23 -10.03 -55.65
CA LEU A 432 12.88 -9.11 -54.70
C LEU A 432 14.36 -8.93 -55.06
N SER A 433 14.89 -7.71 -54.92
CA SER A 433 16.32 -7.47 -55.03
C SER A 433 17.09 -8.07 -53.83
N ASN A 434 18.37 -8.41 -54.03
CA ASN A 434 19.22 -8.90 -52.94
C ASN A 434 19.30 -7.90 -51.77
N GLU A 435 19.28 -6.59 -52.05
CA GLU A 435 19.26 -5.55 -51.02
C GLU A 435 17.97 -5.55 -50.20
N GLU A 436 16.81 -5.80 -50.83
CA GLU A 436 15.51 -5.92 -50.17
C GLU A 436 15.45 -7.19 -49.32
N THR A 437 15.93 -8.31 -49.83
CA THR A 437 16.02 -9.56 -49.06
C THR A 437 16.95 -9.42 -47.86
N GLN A 438 18.12 -8.79 -48.02
CA GLN A 438 19.02 -8.51 -46.89
C GLN A 438 18.39 -7.53 -45.89
N ARG A 439 17.60 -6.54 -46.35
CA ARG A 439 16.86 -5.64 -45.47
C ARG A 439 15.82 -6.39 -44.66
N GLU A 440 15.11 -7.32 -45.28
CA GLU A 440 14.07 -8.10 -44.61
C GLU A 440 14.66 -9.11 -43.62
N ILE A 441 15.80 -9.71 -43.95
CA ILE A 441 16.60 -10.51 -43.00
C ILE A 441 17.12 -9.64 -41.84
N ARG A 442 17.45 -8.37 -42.07
CA ARG A 442 17.77 -7.43 -40.98
C ARG A 442 16.53 -7.07 -40.16
N ASN A 443 15.35 -6.94 -40.77
CA ASN A 443 14.10 -6.67 -40.05
C ASN A 443 13.72 -7.83 -39.12
N CYS A 444 14.03 -9.08 -39.51
CA CYS A 444 13.78 -10.27 -38.67
C CYS A 444 14.52 -10.23 -37.31
N ILE A 445 15.61 -9.44 -37.19
CA ILE A 445 16.40 -9.27 -35.96
C ILE A 445 15.53 -8.76 -34.81
N SER A 446 14.65 -7.79 -35.10
CA SER A 446 13.70 -7.25 -34.13
C SER A 446 12.70 -8.29 -33.59
N MET A 447 12.40 -9.32 -34.37
CA MET A 447 11.40 -10.34 -34.04
C MET A 447 11.98 -11.49 -33.19
N ILE A 448 13.31 -11.63 -33.13
CA ILE A 448 14.03 -12.76 -32.49
C ILE A 448 14.88 -12.38 -31.28
N LEU A 449 14.68 -11.19 -30.71
CA LEU A 449 15.40 -10.76 -29.50
C LEU A 449 15.19 -11.75 -28.34
N PRO A 450 16.24 -12.05 -27.55
CA PRO A 450 17.60 -11.46 -27.55
C PRO A 450 18.56 -12.00 -28.62
N GLY A 451 18.13 -12.98 -29.42
CA GLY A 451 18.88 -13.58 -30.52
C GLY A 451 18.44 -15.03 -30.79
N PRO A 452 18.67 -15.58 -31.99
CA PRO A 452 18.25 -16.94 -32.33
C PRO A 452 19.11 -17.98 -31.62
N HIS A 453 18.50 -19.11 -31.24
CA HIS A 453 19.24 -20.26 -30.71
C HIS A 453 19.88 -21.07 -31.82
N VAL A 454 19.26 -21.10 -32.99
CA VAL A 454 19.76 -21.82 -34.17
C VAL A 454 19.34 -21.14 -35.46
N PHE A 455 20.26 -21.13 -36.42
CA PHE A 455 19.98 -20.90 -37.84
C PHE A 455 19.88 -22.24 -38.56
N LEU A 456 18.76 -22.50 -39.24
CA LEU A 456 18.63 -23.66 -40.11
C LEU A 456 18.87 -23.21 -41.54
N LEU A 457 19.97 -23.68 -42.14
CA LEU A 457 20.30 -23.40 -43.54
C LEU A 457 19.76 -24.53 -44.42
N LEU A 458 18.68 -24.25 -45.15
CA LEU A 458 17.97 -25.22 -45.96
C LEU A 458 18.63 -25.39 -47.33
N ILE A 459 18.98 -26.63 -47.66
CA ILE A 459 19.57 -27.03 -48.94
C ILE A 459 18.80 -28.23 -49.49
N PRO A 460 18.19 -28.17 -50.67
CA PRO A 460 17.49 -29.34 -51.22
C PRO A 460 18.47 -30.43 -51.61
N LEU A 461 18.10 -31.70 -51.40
CA LEU A 461 18.88 -32.84 -51.88
C LEU A 461 18.96 -32.83 -53.41
N GLY A 462 20.17 -32.59 -53.91
CA GLY A 462 20.45 -32.33 -55.32
C GLY A 462 21.85 -31.77 -55.57
N ARG A 463 22.02 -31.06 -56.69
CA ARG A 463 23.29 -30.39 -57.01
C ARG A 463 23.48 -29.17 -56.13
N PHE A 464 24.64 -29.07 -55.48
CA PHE A 464 25.03 -27.87 -54.73
C PHE A 464 25.32 -26.71 -55.68
N THR A 465 24.52 -25.65 -55.63
CA THR A 465 24.58 -24.53 -56.59
C THR A 465 25.43 -23.36 -56.10
N GLN A 466 25.75 -22.44 -57.01
CA GLN A 466 26.47 -21.21 -56.66
C GLN A 466 25.62 -20.31 -55.76
N GLU A 467 24.30 -20.30 -55.92
CA GLU A 467 23.37 -19.59 -55.03
C GLU A 467 23.50 -20.09 -53.59
N GLU A 468 23.56 -21.40 -53.39
CA GLU A 468 23.69 -21.98 -52.04
C GLU A 468 25.04 -21.61 -51.39
N LYS A 469 26.12 -21.48 -52.18
CA LYS A 469 27.40 -20.92 -51.67
C LYS A 469 27.30 -19.44 -51.31
N THR A 470 26.61 -18.65 -52.13
CA THR A 470 26.46 -17.21 -51.90
C THR A 470 25.53 -16.94 -50.72
N ALA A 471 24.51 -17.77 -50.47
CA ALA A 471 23.65 -17.68 -49.28
C ALA A 471 24.47 -17.71 -47.98
N VAL A 472 25.45 -18.60 -47.88
CA VAL A 472 26.33 -18.72 -46.70
C VAL A 472 27.10 -17.41 -46.46
N LYS A 473 27.64 -16.80 -47.52
CA LYS A 473 28.35 -15.53 -47.43
C LYS A 473 27.44 -14.40 -46.94
N ILE A 474 26.21 -14.32 -47.46
CA ILE A 474 25.24 -13.31 -47.02
C ILE A 474 24.93 -13.46 -45.53
N ILE A 475 24.83 -14.70 -45.03
CA ILE A 475 24.61 -14.96 -43.60
C ILE A 475 25.81 -14.49 -42.77
N GLN A 476 27.03 -14.79 -43.21
CA GLN A 476 28.26 -14.35 -42.54
C GLN A 476 28.42 -12.82 -42.56
N GLU A 477 28.09 -12.16 -43.67
CA GLU A 477 28.11 -10.70 -43.80
C GLU A 477 27.05 -10.03 -42.93
N THR A 478 25.86 -10.63 -42.82
CA THR A 478 24.72 -10.05 -42.09
C THR A 478 24.82 -10.28 -40.59
N PHE A 479 25.12 -11.51 -40.18
CA PHE A 479 25.11 -11.89 -38.77
C PHE A 479 26.51 -11.93 -38.17
N GLY A 480 27.56 -12.04 -38.99
CA GLY A 480 28.96 -12.19 -38.58
C GLY A 480 29.49 -13.61 -38.78
N GLU A 481 30.82 -13.76 -38.88
CA GLU A 481 31.50 -15.06 -39.10
C GLU A 481 31.15 -16.13 -38.06
N ASN A 482 30.89 -15.72 -36.80
CA ASN A 482 30.53 -16.64 -35.72
C ASN A 482 29.11 -17.21 -35.85
N SER A 483 28.27 -16.70 -36.77
CA SER A 483 26.91 -17.22 -37.00
C SER A 483 26.91 -18.71 -37.36
N LEU A 484 27.93 -19.17 -38.09
CA LEU A 484 28.07 -20.58 -38.47
C LEU A 484 28.19 -21.52 -37.27
N LYS A 485 28.68 -21.04 -36.12
CA LYS A 485 28.71 -21.83 -34.86
C LYS A 485 27.30 -22.13 -34.32
N TYR A 486 26.29 -21.42 -34.77
CA TYR A 486 24.88 -21.61 -34.41
C TYR A 486 24.04 -22.10 -35.60
N THR A 487 24.69 -22.55 -36.68
CA THR A 487 24.03 -23.02 -37.90
C THR A 487 24.04 -24.53 -38.01
N ILE A 488 22.89 -25.11 -38.37
CA ILE A 488 22.74 -26.51 -38.79
C ILE A 488 22.29 -26.52 -40.26
N VAL A 489 22.95 -27.33 -41.08
CA VAL A 489 22.54 -27.54 -42.47
C VAL A 489 21.35 -28.50 -42.51
N LEU A 490 20.20 -28.06 -43.00
CA LEU A 490 19.00 -28.87 -43.12
C LEU A 490 18.76 -29.26 -44.57
N PHE A 491 18.89 -30.55 -44.88
CA PHE A 491 18.61 -31.07 -46.19
C PHE A 491 17.11 -31.28 -46.39
N THR A 492 16.52 -30.62 -47.39
CA THR A 492 15.11 -30.85 -47.76
C THR A 492 15.00 -31.87 -48.89
N ASN A 493 13.78 -32.38 -49.15
CA ASN A 493 13.52 -33.47 -50.09
C ASN A 493 14.22 -34.80 -49.73
N GLY A 494 14.18 -35.17 -48.45
CA GLY A 494 14.72 -36.43 -47.91
C GLY A 494 14.28 -37.68 -48.67
N ASP A 495 13.05 -37.66 -49.20
CA ASP A 495 12.45 -38.69 -50.05
C ASP A 495 13.31 -39.06 -51.28
N LYS A 496 14.14 -38.12 -51.77
CA LYS A 496 15.02 -38.34 -52.93
C LYS A 496 16.21 -39.26 -52.65
N LEU A 497 16.58 -39.48 -51.38
CA LEU A 497 17.69 -40.38 -51.02
C LEU A 497 17.37 -41.85 -51.33
N LYS A 498 16.09 -42.24 -51.36
CA LYS A 498 15.65 -43.64 -51.58
C LYS A 498 16.45 -44.61 -50.70
N ASN A 499 17.29 -45.46 -51.29
CA ASN A 499 18.09 -46.47 -50.60
C ASN A 499 19.53 -46.02 -50.26
N LYS A 500 19.89 -44.76 -50.53
CA LYS A 500 21.23 -44.22 -50.23
C LYS A 500 21.22 -43.54 -48.88
N THR A 501 22.31 -43.67 -48.13
CA THR A 501 22.50 -42.88 -46.90
C THR A 501 22.90 -41.45 -47.24
N ILE A 502 22.66 -40.52 -46.32
CA ILE A 502 23.13 -39.14 -46.46
C ILE A 502 24.66 -39.06 -46.60
N ASP A 503 25.41 -39.91 -45.90
CA ASP A 503 26.89 -39.97 -46.01
C ASP A 503 27.34 -40.37 -47.42
N GLN A 504 26.62 -41.28 -48.06
CA GLN A 504 26.88 -41.66 -49.46
C GLN A 504 26.58 -40.51 -50.44
N PHE A 505 25.64 -39.62 -50.10
CA PHE A 505 25.33 -38.43 -50.90
C PHE A 505 26.37 -37.33 -50.74
N LEU A 506 26.88 -37.09 -49.52
CA LEU A 506 27.87 -36.05 -49.24
C LEU A 506 29.21 -36.28 -49.98
N GLY A 507 29.52 -37.52 -50.36
CA GLY A 507 30.60 -37.83 -51.29
C GLY A 507 32.00 -37.50 -50.74
N LYS A 508 32.89 -36.97 -51.59
CA LYS A 508 34.31 -36.73 -51.23
C LYS A 508 34.46 -35.54 -50.26
N PRO A 509 35.34 -35.62 -49.24
CA PRO A 509 35.55 -34.54 -48.25
C PRO A 509 35.92 -33.18 -48.83
N GLU A 510 36.58 -33.14 -49.99
CA GLU A 510 37.03 -31.91 -50.65
C GLU A 510 35.92 -31.14 -51.38
N SER A 511 34.67 -31.64 -51.37
CA SER A 511 33.56 -30.96 -52.02
C SER A 511 33.19 -29.66 -51.30
N ALA A 512 32.72 -28.66 -52.06
CA ALA A 512 32.31 -27.38 -51.48
C ALA A 512 31.13 -27.50 -50.49
N LEU A 513 30.29 -28.52 -50.64
CA LEU A 513 29.21 -28.84 -49.70
C LEU A 513 29.79 -29.38 -48.37
N ASN A 514 30.80 -30.25 -48.42
CA ASN A 514 31.47 -30.75 -47.22
C ASN A 514 32.24 -29.66 -46.49
N GLN A 515 32.87 -28.73 -47.21
CA GLN A 515 33.50 -27.54 -46.60
C GLN A 515 32.48 -26.68 -45.83
N LEU A 516 31.27 -26.50 -46.37
CA LEU A 516 30.19 -25.80 -45.67
C LEU A 516 29.75 -26.56 -44.40
N ILE A 517 29.51 -27.87 -44.51
CA ILE A 517 29.12 -28.69 -43.37
C ILE A 517 30.19 -28.65 -42.28
N GLN A 518 31.46 -28.71 -42.67
CA GLN A 518 32.60 -28.59 -41.75
C GLN A 518 32.65 -27.22 -41.07
N ALA A 519 32.40 -26.13 -41.81
CA ALA A 519 32.32 -24.78 -41.24
C ALA A 519 31.16 -24.65 -40.23
N CYS A 520 30.08 -25.40 -40.44
CA CYS A 520 28.96 -25.56 -39.50
C CYS A 520 29.22 -26.63 -38.43
N GLY A 521 30.46 -27.03 -38.17
CA GLY A 521 30.81 -27.99 -37.10
C GLY A 521 30.38 -29.44 -37.38
N ASN A 522 30.27 -29.84 -38.65
CA ASN A 522 29.74 -31.14 -39.09
C ASN A 522 28.27 -31.39 -38.71
N ARG A 523 27.49 -30.33 -38.47
CA ARG A 523 26.09 -30.44 -38.07
C ARG A 523 25.18 -30.33 -39.29
N PHE A 524 24.49 -31.43 -39.58
CA PHE A 524 23.44 -31.47 -40.59
C PHE A 524 22.28 -32.38 -40.15
N HIS A 525 21.12 -32.19 -40.78
CA HIS A 525 19.92 -33.00 -40.58
C HIS A 525 19.15 -33.13 -41.90
N VAL A 526 18.29 -34.13 -42.06
CA VAL A 526 17.55 -34.40 -43.30
C VAL A 526 16.06 -34.45 -43.00
N PHE A 527 15.27 -33.68 -43.74
CA PHE A 527 13.82 -33.61 -43.61
C PHE A 527 13.11 -34.17 -44.83
N ASN A 528 12.05 -34.92 -44.57
CA ASN A 528 11.05 -35.30 -45.55
C ASN A 528 9.75 -34.56 -45.25
N ASN A 529 9.61 -33.35 -45.82
CA ASN A 529 8.42 -32.51 -45.60
C ASN A 529 7.12 -33.11 -46.16
N ASN A 530 7.19 -34.19 -46.96
CA ASN A 530 6.01 -34.94 -47.42
C ASN A 530 5.50 -35.95 -46.37
N GLU A 531 6.32 -36.27 -45.36
CA GLU A 531 6.01 -37.25 -44.32
C GLU A 531 5.74 -36.54 -42.98
N THR A 532 4.64 -35.77 -42.95
CA THR A 532 4.27 -34.92 -41.81
C THR A 532 3.85 -35.69 -40.55
N ARG A 533 3.59 -37.00 -40.67
CA ARG A 533 3.22 -37.88 -39.54
C ARG A 533 4.42 -38.34 -38.72
N ASP A 534 5.60 -38.39 -39.32
CA ASP A 534 6.80 -38.79 -38.62
C ASP A 534 7.36 -37.61 -37.81
N ARG A 535 7.13 -37.64 -36.50
CA ARG A 535 7.64 -36.63 -35.55
C ARG A 535 9.06 -36.97 -35.06
N THR A 536 9.63 -38.11 -35.45
CA THR A 536 11.00 -38.47 -35.06
C THR A 536 12.02 -37.53 -35.70
N GLN A 537 11.83 -37.13 -36.97
CA GLN A 537 12.69 -36.14 -37.64
C GLN A 537 12.77 -34.81 -36.85
N VAL A 538 11.64 -34.33 -36.33
CA VAL A 538 11.59 -33.10 -35.52
C VAL A 538 12.28 -33.31 -34.18
N THR A 539 12.04 -34.45 -33.53
CA THR A 539 12.66 -34.78 -32.23
C THR A 539 14.18 -34.89 -32.34
N ASP A 540 14.68 -35.56 -33.38
CA ASP A 540 16.11 -35.68 -33.68
C ASP A 540 16.76 -34.33 -34.02
N LEU A 541 16.05 -33.47 -34.77
CA LEU A 541 16.51 -32.12 -35.04
C LEU A 541 16.63 -31.30 -33.74
N LEU A 542 15.61 -31.34 -32.88
CA LEU A 542 15.63 -30.63 -31.59
C LEU A 542 16.76 -31.13 -30.69
N GLN A 543 17.02 -32.43 -30.66
CA GLN A 543 18.16 -32.98 -29.92
C GLN A 543 19.52 -32.48 -30.47
N LYS A 544 19.66 -32.39 -31.81
CA LYS A 544 20.87 -31.80 -32.44
C LYS A 544 21.01 -30.32 -32.10
N ILE A 545 19.91 -29.57 -32.06
CA ILE A 545 19.89 -28.16 -31.64
C ILE A 545 20.34 -28.05 -30.18
N ASP A 546 19.83 -28.89 -29.28
CA ASP A 546 20.19 -28.85 -27.87
C ASP A 546 21.67 -29.19 -27.63
N ASN A 547 22.21 -30.18 -28.33
CA ASN A 547 23.63 -30.49 -28.27
C ASN A 547 24.48 -29.30 -28.74
N MET A 548 24.07 -28.66 -29.85
CA MET A 548 24.75 -27.46 -30.35
C MET A 548 24.69 -26.30 -29.35
N VAL A 549 23.52 -26.02 -28.76
CA VAL A 549 23.36 -24.93 -27.79
C VAL A 549 24.22 -25.18 -26.54
N LYS A 550 24.29 -26.43 -26.07
CA LYS A 550 25.18 -26.84 -24.97
C LYS A 550 26.66 -26.65 -25.31
N GLU A 551 27.10 -27.07 -26.49
CA GLU A 551 28.48 -26.85 -26.96
C GLU A 551 28.85 -25.36 -27.03
N ASN A 552 27.87 -24.51 -27.31
CA ASN A 552 28.02 -23.06 -27.34
C ASN A 552 27.82 -22.37 -25.98
N GLY A 553 27.80 -23.13 -24.87
CA GLY A 553 27.73 -22.60 -23.51
C GLY A 553 26.32 -22.27 -23.03
N GLU A 554 25.32 -23.03 -23.50
CA GLU A 554 23.90 -22.89 -23.13
C GLU A 554 23.31 -21.51 -23.43
N SER A 555 23.83 -20.85 -24.48
CA SER A 555 23.44 -19.50 -24.87
C SER A 555 22.87 -19.45 -26.29
N TYR A 556 22.22 -18.34 -26.63
CA TYR A 556 21.73 -18.02 -27.97
C TYR A 556 22.77 -17.20 -28.74
N TYR A 557 22.62 -17.14 -30.06
CA TYR A 557 23.49 -16.33 -30.90
C TYR A 557 23.32 -14.84 -30.58
N SER A 558 24.40 -14.21 -30.12
CA SER A 558 24.46 -12.78 -29.83
C SER A 558 25.55 -12.12 -30.67
N CYS A 559 25.18 -11.07 -31.41
CA CYS A 559 26.12 -10.24 -32.17
C CYS A 559 25.96 -8.76 -31.78
N LYS A 560 26.79 -7.88 -32.35
CA LYS A 560 26.75 -6.44 -32.05
C LYS A 560 25.34 -5.86 -32.28
N MET A 561 24.69 -6.23 -33.38
CA MET A 561 23.35 -5.75 -33.74
C MET A 561 22.27 -6.17 -32.73
N PHE A 562 22.25 -7.45 -32.31
CA PHE A 562 21.30 -7.91 -31.28
C PHE A 562 21.49 -7.17 -29.96
N ARG A 563 22.74 -6.98 -29.53
CA ARG A 563 23.06 -6.29 -28.27
C ARG A 563 22.77 -4.80 -28.31
N GLU A 564 22.86 -4.15 -29.47
CA GLU A 564 22.54 -2.73 -29.61
C GLU A 564 21.02 -2.52 -29.63
N MET A 565 20.28 -3.31 -30.42
CA MET A 565 18.83 -3.22 -30.48
C MET A 565 18.15 -3.64 -29.17
N GLU A 566 18.67 -4.64 -28.47
CA GLU A 566 18.19 -5.01 -27.13
C GLU A 566 18.40 -3.87 -26.12
N ARG A 567 19.58 -3.23 -26.15
CA ARG A 567 19.87 -2.06 -25.30
C ARG A 567 18.96 -0.88 -25.62
N GLU A 568 18.73 -0.58 -26.89
CA GLU A 568 17.82 0.51 -27.32
C GLU A 568 16.39 0.28 -26.84
N ILE A 569 15.87 -0.95 -26.98
CA ILE A 569 14.52 -1.29 -26.51
C ILE A 569 14.45 -1.22 -24.97
N GLN A 570 15.45 -1.75 -24.26
CA GLN A 570 15.54 -1.65 -22.81
C GLN A 570 15.60 -0.19 -22.34
N GLU A 571 16.39 0.65 -23.03
CA GLU A 571 16.55 2.06 -22.70
C GLU A 571 15.28 2.86 -22.99
N GLN A 572 14.58 2.62 -24.10
CA GLN A 572 13.29 3.24 -24.37
C GLN A 572 12.22 2.81 -23.35
N GLN A 573 12.16 1.52 -23.00
CA GLN A 573 11.25 1.03 -21.96
C GLN A 573 11.54 1.69 -20.61
N LYS A 574 12.82 1.86 -20.27
CA LYS A 574 13.26 2.57 -19.07
C LYS A 574 12.86 4.04 -19.10
N LEU A 575 13.03 4.74 -20.24
CA LEU A 575 12.66 6.15 -20.38
C LEU A 575 11.14 6.36 -20.22
N ILE A 576 10.32 5.58 -20.91
CA ILE A 576 8.85 5.63 -20.80
C ILE A 576 8.41 5.37 -19.35
N LEU A 577 9.08 4.44 -18.66
CA LEU A 577 8.78 4.13 -17.27
C LEU A 577 9.21 5.27 -16.33
N MET A 578 10.41 5.83 -16.50
CA MET A 578 10.89 6.96 -15.70
C MET A 578 9.96 8.16 -15.86
N GLU A 579 9.47 8.43 -17.08
CA GLU A 579 8.49 9.48 -17.33
C GLU A 579 7.17 9.23 -16.57
N LYS A 580 6.64 7.99 -16.59
CA LYS A 580 5.44 7.62 -15.83
C LYS A 580 5.64 7.72 -14.32
N VAL A 581 6.78 7.28 -13.81
CA VAL A 581 7.13 7.36 -12.37
C VAL A 581 7.24 8.82 -11.95
N GLU A 582 7.89 9.66 -12.74
CA GLU A 582 7.98 11.09 -12.50
C GLU A 582 6.61 11.77 -12.53
N GLN A 583 5.75 11.43 -13.50
CA GLN A 583 4.41 11.98 -13.59
C GLN A 583 3.59 11.66 -12.33
N VAL A 584 3.60 10.40 -11.89
CA VAL A 584 2.92 9.97 -10.66
C VAL A 584 3.52 10.65 -9.42
N ASN A 585 4.83 10.86 -9.37
CA ASN A 585 5.47 11.58 -8.27
C ASN A 585 5.10 13.08 -8.25
N ARG A 586 5.03 13.74 -9.41
CA ARG A 586 4.60 15.15 -9.52
C ARG A 586 3.16 15.32 -9.02
N GLU A 587 2.23 14.50 -9.49
CA GLU A 587 0.82 14.52 -9.07
C GLU A 587 0.67 14.29 -7.55
N LYS A 588 1.47 13.38 -7.01
CA LYS A 588 1.51 13.09 -5.56
C LYS A 588 2.04 14.26 -4.73
N GLU A 589 3.10 14.93 -5.18
CA GLU A 589 3.66 16.09 -4.46
C GLU A 589 2.68 17.26 -4.43
N GLU A 590 2.02 17.55 -5.55
CA GLU A 590 1.00 18.59 -5.63
C GLU A 590 -0.19 18.31 -4.70
N LEU A 591 -0.67 17.05 -4.70
CA LEU A 591 -1.76 16.63 -3.83
C LEU A 591 -1.36 16.72 -2.34
N MET A 592 -0.14 16.32 -1.99
CA MET A 592 0.37 16.45 -0.62
C MET A 592 0.53 17.91 -0.18
N LYS A 593 0.94 18.80 -1.09
CA LYS A 593 1.09 20.23 -0.78
C LYS A 593 -0.27 20.86 -0.49
N LYS A 594 -1.27 20.62 -1.36
CA LYS A 594 -2.66 21.09 -1.17
C LYS A 594 -3.24 20.59 0.15
N HIS A 595 -3.13 19.29 0.42
CA HIS A 595 -3.64 18.69 1.65
C HIS A 595 -2.95 19.23 2.93
N LYS A 596 -1.64 19.51 2.87
CA LYS A 596 -0.90 20.08 4.01
C LYS A 596 -1.32 21.53 4.29
N GLU A 597 -1.58 22.31 3.24
CA GLU A 597 -2.07 23.69 3.36
C GLU A 597 -3.50 23.72 3.91
N GLU A 598 -4.39 22.86 3.41
CA GLU A 598 -5.74 22.68 3.92
C GLU A 598 -5.73 22.27 5.40
N LYS A 599 -4.92 21.29 5.78
CA LYS A 599 -4.78 20.85 7.18
C LYS A 599 -4.29 21.97 8.10
N LYS A 600 -3.39 22.83 7.62
CA LYS A 600 -2.92 24.01 8.37
C LYS A 600 -4.04 25.05 8.52
N LYS A 601 -4.73 25.39 7.42
CA LYS A 601 -5.89 26.30 7.44
C LYS A 601 -6.98 25.80 8.40
N MET A 602 -7.27 24.51 8.36
CA MET A 602 -8.28 23.85 9.20
C MET A 602 -7.92 23.89 10.69
N LYS A 603 -6.66 23.58 11.03
CA LYS A 603 -6.18 23.68 12.42
C LYS A 603 -6.25 25.11 12.96
N LEU A 604 -5.94 26.11 12.13
CA LEU A 604 -6.00 27.52 12.54
C LEU A 604 -7.44 27.93 12.85
N LYS A 605 -8.39 27.59 11.97
CA LYS A 605 -9.81 27.89 12.15
C LYS A 605 -10.42 27.15 13.36
N MET A 606 -10.03 25.91 13.60
CA MET A 606 -10.49 25.16 14.78
C MET A 606 -10.01 25.79 16.10
N GLU A 607 -8.78 26.29 16.15
CA GLU A 607 -8.27 26.99 17.35
C GLU A 607 -8.97 28.34 17.56
N GLU A 608 -9.27 29.05 16.47
CA GLU A 608 -10.03 30.31 16.51
C GLU A 608 -11.48 30.09 17.01
N GLU A 609 -12.17 29.06 16.52
CA GLU A 609 -13.51 28.69 17.02
C GLU A 609 -13.48 28.22 18.48
N ARG A 610 -12.43 27.50 18.90
CA ARG A 610 -12.25 27.10 20.30
C ARG A 610 -12.10 28.31 21.21
N GLN A 611 -11.31 29.30 20.79
CA GLN A 611 -11.16 30.56 21.52
C GLN A 611 -12.46 31.37 21.58
N ASN A 612 -13.27 31.37 20.50
CA ASN A 612 -14.56 32.04 20.52
C ASN A 612 -15.57 31.34 21.43
N HIS A 613 -15.64 30.01 21.43
CA HIS A 613 -16.47 29.27 22.38
C HIS A 613 -16.05 29.52 23.83
N GLU A 614 -14.75 29.61 24.10
CA GLU A 614 -14.26 29.87 25.45
C GLU A 614 -14.55 31.30 25.91
N LYS A 615 -14.46 32.30 25.02
CA LYS A 615 -14.91 33.68 25.29
C LYS A 615 -16.41 33.76 25.57
N GLU A 616 -17.23 33.10 24.76
CA GLU A 616 -18.68 33.08 24.93
C GLU A 616 -19.09 32.37 26.23
N ARG A 617 -18.38 31.30 26.62
CA ARG A 617 -18.59 30.63 27.90
C ARG A 617 -18.30 31.54 29.09
N LYS A 618 -17.18 32.28 29.05
CA LYS A 618 -16.85 33.28 30.09
C LYS A 618 -17.89 34.38 30.19
N ARG A 619 -18.37 34.90 29.05
CA ARG A 619 -19.43 35.93 29.01
C ARG A 619 -20.71 35.45 29.72
N ARG A 620 -21.15 34.22 29.45
CA ARG A 620 -22.34 33.62 30.10
C ARG A 620 -22.14 33.40 31.60
N GLU A 621 -20.93 33.05 32.02
CA GLU A 621 -20.60 32.86 33.44
C GLU A 621 -20.58 34.20 34.19
N GLU A 622 -20.07 35.26 33.58
CA GLU A 622 -20.12 36.63 34.10
C GLU A 622 -21.57 37.14 34.20
N GLU A 623 -22.40 36.93 33.17
CA GLU A 623 -23.83 37.28 33.19
C GLU A 623 -24.60 36.55 34.30
N PHE A 624 -24.25 35.29 34.57
CA PHE A 624 -24.84 34.51 35.66
C PHE A 624 -24.47 35.07 37.04
N ILE A 625 -23.19 35.39 37.25
CA ILE A 625 -22.70 36.02 38.49
C ILE A 625 -23.39 37.37 38.73
N GLU A 626 -23.51 38.20 37.70
CA GLU A 626 -24.18 39.50 37.81
C GLU A 626 -25.66 39.35 38.18
N ARG A 627 -26.34 38.32 37.65
CA ARG A 627 -27.73 38.02 37.98
C ARG A 627 -27.90 37.53 39.43
N GLU A 628 -26.99 36.71 39.95
CA GLU A 628 -26.97 36.32 41.36
C GLU A 628 -26.77 37.52 42.30
N GLU A 629 -25.83 38.42 41.98
CA GLU A 629 -25.57 39.61 42.81
C GLU A 629 -26.76 40.59 42.81
N ARG A 630 -27.46 40.73 41.67
CA ARG A 630 -28.74 41.47 41.60
C ARG A 630 -29.77 40.90 42.56
N TYR A 631 -29.96 39.58 42.54
CA TYR A 631 -30.93 38.89 43.38
C TYR A 631 -30.61 39.04 44.88
N LYS A 632 -29.33 38.97 45.26
CA LYS A 632 -28.89 39.22 46.65
C LYS A 632 -29.17 40.65 47.10
N THR A 633 -29.04 41.63 46.20
CA THR A 633 -29.29 43.04 46.51
C THR A 633 -30.78 43.30 46.71
N GLU A 634 -31.63 42.75 45.84
CA GLU A 634 -33.09 42.84 45.96
C GLU A 634 -33.61 42.23 47.27
N ILE A 635 -33.05 41.08 47.70
CA ILE A 635 -33.40 40.47 48.99
C ILE A 635 -33.04 41.39 50.15
N LYS A 636 -31.85 41.99 50.17
CA LYS A 636 -31.41 42.92 51.22
C LYS A 636 -32.28 44.17 51.30
N GLU A 637 -32.66 44.74 50.16
CA GLU A 637 -33.54 45.91 50.12
C GLU A 637 -34.93 45.58 50.67
N ARG A 638 -35.45 44.37 50.40
CA ARG A 638 -36.72 43.88 50.93
C ARG A 638 -36.68 43.69 52.45
N GLU A 639 -35.59 43.11 52.97
CA GLU A 639 -35.37 42.95 54.42
C GLU A 639 -35.29 44.31 55.14
N GLU A 640 -34.62 45.31 54.55
CA GLU A 640 -34.53 46.66 55.10
C GLU A 640 -35.89 47.38 55.09
N GLN A 641 -36.68 47.21 54.02
CA GLN A 641 -38.04 47.74 53.95
C GLN A 641 -38.95 47.14 55.03
N GLU A 642 -38.90 45.81 55.22
CA GLU A 642 -39.67 45.14 56.28
C GLU A 642 -39.28 45.62 57.67
N LYS A 643 -37.99 45.85 57.92
CA LYS A 643 -37.49 46.39 59.19
C LYS A 643 -38.01 47.81 59.44
N ASN A 644 -38.00 48.67 58.44
CA ASN A 644 -38.51 50.05 58.55
C ASN A 644 -40.02 50.07 58.86
N ILE A 645 -40.82 49.24 58.17
CA ILE A 645 -42.26 49.09 58.44
C ILE A 645 -42.48 48.61 59.89
N ARG A 646 -41.66 47.69 60.37
CA ARG A 646 -41.76 47.16 61.74
C ARG A 646 -41.44 48.22 62.80
N GLU A 647 -40.47 49.10 62.55
CA GLU A 647 -40.15 50.23 63.43
C GLU A 647 -41.23 51.31 63.43
N GLU A 648 -41.85 51.60 62.29
CA GLU A 648 -42.99 52.54 62.20
C GLU A 648 -44.20 52.04 63.01
N LEU A 649 -44.60 50.78 62.81
CA LEU A 649 -45.70 50.16 63.57
C LEU A 649 -45.42 50.15 65.09
N LYS A 650 -44.15 50.03 65.49
CA LYS A 650 -43.76 50.10 66.90
C LYS A 650 -43.98 51.51 67.47
N LYS A 651 -43.61 52.56 66.75
CA LYS A 651 -43.81 53.95 67.18
C LYS A 651 -45.29 54.31 67.28
N GLU A 652 -46.11 53.92 66.31
CA GLU A 652 -47.57 54.13 66.36
C GLU A 652 -48.19 53.46 67.60
N ARG A 653 -47.72 52.25 67.93
CA ARG A 653 -48.18 51.51 69.12
C ARG A 653 -47.80 52.23 70.41
N GLU A 654 -46.59 52.77 70.51
CA GLU A 654 -46.12 53.54 71.68
C GLU A 654 -46.91 54.85 71.85
N GLU A 655 -47.23 55.55 70.75
CA GLU A 655 -48.06 56.75 70.78
C GLU A 655 -49.52 56.46 71.18
N TRP A 656 -50.11 55.39 70.64
CA TRP A 656 -51.46 54.95 71.00
C TRP A 656 -51.57 54.59 72.48
N VAL A 657 -50.56 53.89 73.03
CA VAL A 657 -50.48 53.58 74.47
C VAL A 657 -50.42 54.85 75.31
N LYS A 658 -49.62 55.84 74.90
CA LYS A 658 -49.48 57.11 75.64
C LYS A 658 -50.78 57.93 75.64
N GLN A 659 -51.49 57.99 74.51
CA GLN A 659 -52.79 58.64 74.41
C GLN A 659 -53.84 57.95 75.28
N THR A 660 -53.85 56.62 75.28
CA THR A 660 -54.77 55.82 76.10
C THR A 660 -54.53 56.06 77.59
N GLN A 661 -53.27 56.15 78.01
CA GLN A 661 -52.90 56.44 79.40
C GLN A 661 -53.36 57.83 79.85
N GLN A 662 -53.27 58.84 78.98
CA GLN A 662 -53.75 60.20 79.26
C GLN A 662 -55.28 60.27 79.35
N GLU A 663 -56.00 59.53 78.51
CA GLU A 663 -57.46 59.44 78.55
C GLU A 663 -57.94 58.76 79.85
N ILE A 664 -57.24 57.71 80.29
CA ILE A 664 -57.52 57.04 81.58
C ILE A 664 -57.32 58.00 82.75
N GLN A 665 -56.19 58.74 82.81
CA GLN A 665 -55.95 59.73 83.87
C GLN A 665 -57.01 60.83 83.91
N ARG A 666 -57.44 61.35 82.75
CA ARG A 666 -58.51 62.36 82.68
C ARG A 666 -59.83 61.84 83.25
N ARG A 667 -60.18 60.59 82.92
CA ARG A 667 -61.39 59.92 83.46
C ARG A 667 -61.29 59.70 84.97
N GLU A 668 -60.14 59.29 85.48
CA GLU A 668 -59.91 59.11 86.92
C GLU A 668 -60.05 60.44 87.70
N GLU A 669 -59.52 61.55 87.15
CA GLU A 669 -59.68 62.89 87.75
C GLU A 669 -61.14 63.40 87.72
N GLU A 670 -61.86 63.14 86.63
CA GLU A 670 -63.28 63.46 86.50
C GLU A 670 -64.13 62.64 87.48
N GLU A 671 -63.86 61.35 87.61
CA GLU A 671 -64.49 60.47 88.60
C GLU A 671 -64.16 60.91 90.03
N GLU A 672 -62.94 61.36 90.32
CA GLU A 672 -62.58 61.88 91.64
C GLU A 672 -63.31 63.20 91.97
N LYS A 673 -63.47 64.10 90.98
CA LYS A 673 -64.29 65.30 91.14
C LYS A 673 -65.76 64.95 91.36
N TRP A 674 -66.27 63.91 90.70
CA TRP A 674 -67.62 63.42 90.90
C TRP A 674 -67.79 62.79 92.29
N ARG A 675 -66.84 61.96 92.73
CA ARG A 675 -66.79 61.38 94.08
C ARG A 675 -66.79 62.46 95.15
N LYS A 676 -66.03 63.55 95.00
CA LYS A 676 -66.02 64.68 95.97
C LYS A 676 -67.36 65.44 96.01
N LYS A 677 -68.04 65.62 94.87
CA LYS A 677 -69.39 66.21 94.82
C LYS A 677 -70.44 65.30 95.48
N GLU A 678 -70.33 64.00 95.22
CA GLU A 678 -71.18 62.98 95.82
C GLU A 678 -70.98 62.91 97.34
N GLN A 679 -69.73 62.97 97.81
CA GLN A 679 -69.38 63.02 99.24
C GLN A 679 -69.93 64.27 99.92
N ALA A 680 -69.81 65.45 99.29
CA ALA A 680 -70.40 66.69 99.82
C ALA A 680 -71.93 66.65 99.89
N MET A 681 -72.61 66.09 98.88
CA MET A 681 -74.07 65.87 98.91
C MET A 681 -74.47 64.89 100.03
N THR A 682 -73.66 63.86 100.23
CA THR A 682 -73.89 62.81 101.23
C THR A 682 -73.68 63.36 102.65
N ASP A 683 -72.64 64.15 102.88
CA ASP A 683 -72.36 64.81 104.16
C ASP A 683 -73.45 65.83 104.54
N GLU A 684 -73.99 66.58 103.56
CA GLU A 684 -75.11 67.52 103.77
C GLU A 684 -76.42 66.79 104.10
N TYR A 685 -76.65 65.62 103.49
CA TYR A 685 -77.78 64.73 103.77
C TYR A 685 -77.67 64.09 105.17
N TYR A 686 -76.50 63.55 105.54
CA TYR A 686 -76.27 62.93 106.86
C TYR A 686 -76.26 63.94 108.02
N GLN A 687 -75.86 65.19 107.80
CA GLN A 687 -76.00 66.26 108.81
C GLN A 687 -77.46 66.66 109.09
N ARG A 688 -78.39 66.42 108.15
CA ARG A 688 -79.84 66.56 108.36
C ARG A 688 -80.44 65.33 109.04
N LEU A 689 -80.02 64.13 108.64
CA LEU A 689 -80.46 62.86 109.24
C LEU A 689 -80.06 62.74 110.72
N ASN A 690 -78.84 63.14 111.09
CA ASN A 690 -78.36 63.10 112.49
C ASN A 690 -79.17 63.99 113.46
N LYS A 691 -79.96 64.96 112.98
CA LYS A 691 -80.87 65.77 113.82
C LYS A 691 -82.28 65.15 113.96
N GLU A 692 -82.64 64.18 113.12
CA GLU A 692 -83.91 63.45 113.15
C GLU A 692 -83.77 62.03 113.74
N GLU A 693 -82.63 61.36 113.54
CA GLU A 693 -82.34 60.01 114.06
C GLU A 693 -82.12 59.98 115.58
N GLU A 694 -81.61 61.04 116.22
CA GLU A 694 -81.50 61.14 117.69
C GLU A 694 -82.86 61.13 118.43
N ARG A 695 -83.99 61.39 117.74
CA ARG A 695 -85.35 61.26 118.31
C ARG A 695 -86.02 59.92 118.05
N SER A 696 -85.59 59.19 117.01
CA SER A 696 -86.23 57.96 116.54
C SER A 696 -85.47 56.69 116.96
N GLN A 697 -84.29 56.84 117.59
CA GLN A 697 -83.48 55.77 118.19
C GLN A 697 -84.01 55.25 119.54
N ARG A 698 -85.26 55.55 119.93
CA ARG A 698 -85.87 55.04 121.18
C ARG A 698 -87.09 54.14 120.98
N GLU A 699 -87.55 53.90 119.75
CA GLU A 699 -88.83 53.20 119.54
C GLU A 699 -88.82 52.02 118.55
N LYS A 700 -87.70 51.64 117.90
CA LYS A 700 -87.73 50.59 116.85
C LYS A 700 -86.55 49.61 116.82
N GLU A 701 -85.93 49.29 117.94
CA GLU A 701 -84.92 48.21 118.02
C GLU A 701 -85.50 46.78 118.13
N GLU A 702 -86.82 46.55 117.99
CA GLU A 702 -87.41 45.21 118.17
C GLU A 702 -87.99 44.54 116.92
N LEU A 703 -87.84 45.12 115.72
CA LEU A 703 -88.46 44.58 114.49
C LEU A 703 -87.52 44.41 113.28
N GLN A 704 -86.29 43.89 113.49
CA GLN A 704 -85.39 43.57 112.38
C GLN A 704 -84.63 42.24 112.48
N PHE A 705 -85.22 41.22 113.13
CA PHE A 705 -84.64 39.86 113.17
C PHE A 705 -85.09 38.95 111.98
N LYS A 706 -85.88 39.44 111.02
CA LYS A 706 -86.39 38.61 109.89
C LYS A 706 -85.93 39.03 108.47
N HIS A 707 -85.05 40.03 108.32
CA HIS A 707 -84.55 40.47 106.99
C HIS A 707 -83.05 40.20 106.75
N GLU A 708 -82.30 39.82 107.78
CA GLU A 708 -80.84 39.58 107.69
C GLU A 708 -80.48 38.18 107.15
N GLU A 709 -81.36 37.18 107.31
CA GLU A 709 -81.06 35.78 106.91
C GLU A 709 -81.16 35.53 105.38
N GLU A 710 -82.03 36.24 104.66
CA GLU A 710 -82.14 36.14 103.19
C GLU A 710 -80.99 36.86 102.46
N LYS A 711 -80.48 37.96 103.03
CA LYS A 711 -79.37 38.74 102.45
C LYS A 711 -78.04 37.99 102.49
N GLU A 712 -77.81 37.19 103.53
CA GLU A 712 -76.61 36.34 103.71
C GLU A 712 -76.58 35.16 102.71
N ARG A 713 -77.72 34.51 102.45
CA ARG A 713 -77.81 33.37 101.50
C ARG A 713 -77.53 33.77 100.05
N MET A 714 -77.99 34.96 99.63
CA MET A 714 -77.77 35.47 98.28
C MET A 714 -76.34 35.97 98.05
N LYS A 715 -75.66 36.42 99.10
CA LYS A 715 -74.25 36.87 99.08
C LYS A 715 -73.27 35.70 98.91
N LYS A 716 -73.51 34.56 99.56
CA LYS A 716 -72.69 33.35 99.42
C LYS A 716 -72.76 32.73 98.02
N MET A 717 -73.95 32.71 97.40
CA MET A 717 -74.15 32.13 96.07
C MET A 717 -73.46 32.91 94.95
N MET A 718 -73.44 34.26 95.03
CA MET A 718 -72.77 35.14 94.06
C MET A 718 -71.23 35.11 94.19
N GLU A 719 -70.70 34.87 95.40
CA GLU A 719 -69.25 34.82 95.66
C GLU A 719 -68.63 33.50 95.17
N GLU A 720 -69.32 32.36 95.33
CA GLU A 720 -68.88 31.05 94.82
C GLU A 720 -68.88 30.99 93.28
N GLU A 721 -69.87 31.62 92.64
CA GLU A 721 -69.98 31.68 91.17
C GLU A 721 -68.90 32.58 90.54
N ARG A 722 -68.48 33.64 91.25
CA ARG A 722 -67.36 34.52 90.86
C ARG A 722 -66.02 33.81 90.99
N GLN A 723 -65.82 33.01 92.05
CA GLN A 723 -64.58 32.24 92.26
C GLN A 723 -64.38 31.10 91.26
N MET A 724 -65.45 30.46 90.78
CA MET A 724 -65.39 29.48 89.68
C MET A 724 -64.97 30.12 88.35
N ARG A 725 -65.56 31.26 87.98
CA ARG A 725 -65.22 31.99 86.74
C ARG A 725 -63.77 32.52 86.74
N ASP A 726 -63.27 32.97 87.87
CA ASP A 726 -61.88 33.45 88.00
C ASP A 726 -60.84 32.32 87.99
N LYS A 727 -61.17 31.12 88.52
CA LYS A 727 -60.33 29.92 88.39
C LYS A 727 -60.25 29.41 86.95
N GLU A 728 -61.38 29.41 86.23
CA GLU A 728 -61.43 28.95 84.85
C GLU A 728 -60.68 29.91 83.90
N ARG A 729 -60.75 31.22 84.16
CA ARG A 729 -59.98 32.23 83.41
C ARG A 729 -58.47 32.08 83.61
N LYS A 730 -58.00 31.90 84.85
CA LYS A 730 -56.57 31.71 85.16
C LYS A 730 -56.00 30.42 84.57
N SER A 731 -56.75 29.33 84.62
CA SER A 731 -56.28 28.04 84.06
C SER A 731 -56.12 28.09 82.53
N ARG A 732 -56.96 28.85 81.81
CA ARG A 732 -56.84 29.04 80.35
C ARG A 732 -55.71 29.98 79.95
N GLU A 733 -55.38 30.94 80.81
CA GLU A 733 -54.30 31.93 80.59
C GLU A 733 -52.92 31.27 80.82
N GLU A 734 -52.79 30.42 81.83
CA GLU A 734 -51.59 29.60 82.07
C GLU A 734 -51.32 28.58 80.95
N GLU A 735 -52.37 27.91 80.43
CA GLU A 735 -52.24 26.99 79.27
C GLU A 735 -51.78 27.70 77.99
N PHE A 736 -52.21 28.95 77.77
CA PHE A 736 -51.82 29.71 76.58
C PHE A 736 -50.35 30.16 76.65
N ILE A 737 -49.89 30.61 77.82
CA ILE A 737 -48.50 30.99 78.07
C ILE A 737 -47.57 29.79 77.90
N GLU A 738 -47.95 28.62 78.42
CA GLU A 738 -47.15 27.39 78.32
C GLU A 738 -46.99 26.92 76.86
N ARG A 739 -48.05 27.03 76.03
CA ARG A 739 -47.98 26.71 74.59
C ARG A 739 -47.13 27.69 73.80
N GLU A 740 -47.17 28.99 74.11
CA GLU A 740 -46.28 29.98 73.47
C GLU A 740 -44.81 29.73 73.81
N GLU A 741 -44.48 29.44 75.07
CA GLU A 741 -43.11 29.12 75.47
C GLU A 741 -42.61 27.83 74.82
N GLN A 742 -43.47 26.81 74.72
CA GLN A 742 -43.13 25.55 74.04
C GLN A 742 -42.86 25.78 72.54
N HIS A 743 -43.65 26.63 71.87
CA HIS A 743 -43.44 26.96 70.47
C HIS A 743 -42.13 27.73 70.25
N LYS A 744 -41.79 28.68 71.14
CA LYS A 744 -40.51 29.41 71.12
C LYS A 744 -39.30 28.49 71.34
N ARG A 745 -39.39 27.51 72.24
CA ARG A 745 -38.32 26.50 72.45
C ARG A 745 -38.09 25.65 71.19
N ASN A 746 -39.17 25.18 70.55
CA ASN A 746 -39.08 24.35 69.35
C ASN A 746 -38.49 25.08 68.13
N ILE A 747 -38.79 26.37 67.96
CA ILE A 747 -38.19 27.19 66.88
C ILE A 747 -36.69 27.33 67.09
N LYS A 748 -36.27 27.60 68.33
CA LYS A 748 -34.85 27.79 68.68
C LYS A 748 -34.03 26.52 68.50
N GLU A 749 -34.55 25.36 68.88
CA GLU A 749 -33.89 24.07 68.64
C GLU A 749 -33.73 23.77 67.14
N ARG A 750 -34.73 24.16 66.33
CA ARG A 750 -34.70 23.95 64.88
C ARG A 750 -33.69 24.87 64.18
N GLU A 751 -33.59 26.13 64.60
CA GLU A 751 -32.56 27.07 64.13
C GLU A 751 -31.14 26.61 64.51
N GLU A 752 -30.96 26.05 65.72
CA GLU A 752 -29.68 25.48 66.16
C GLU A 752 -29.28 24.22 65.38
N GLN A 753 -30.24 23.38 64.99
CA GLN A 753 -30.00 22.21 64.13
C GLN A 753 -29.64 22.63 62.69
N GLU A 754 -30.33 23.61 62.11
CA GLU A 754 -30.02 24.11 60.76
C GLU A 754 -28.64 24.80 60.69
N MET A 755 -28.23 25.51 61.75
CA MET A 755 -26.88 26.06 61.88
C MET A 755 -25.79 24.98 61.90
N LYS A 756 -26.00 23.87 62.63
CA LYS A 756 -25.07 22.74 62.64
C LYS A 756 -24.92 22.09 61.27
N ILE A 757 -26.03 21.86 60.57
CA ILE A 757 -26.02 21.28 59.21
C ILE A 757 -25.29 22.21 58.22
N ARG A 758 -25.52 23.54 58.32
CA ARG A 758 -24.80 24.53 57.49
C ARG A 758 -23.30 24.55 57.75
N GLU A 759 -22.86 24.43 59.00
CA GLU A 759 -21.44 24.35 59.31
C GLU A 759 -20.78 23.06 58.83
N GLU A 760 -21.46 21.92 58.91
CA GLU A 760 -20.96 20.64 58.40
C GLU A 760 -20.82 20.66 56.87
N LEU A 761 -21.84 21.14 56.15
CA LEU A 761 -21.78 21.31 54.69
C LEU A 761 -20.69 22.29 54.25
N LYS A 762 -20.43 23.33 55.05
CA LYS A 762 -19.33 24.28 54.80
C LYS A 762 -17.96 23.61 54.97
N LYS A 763 -17.78 22.79 56.00
CA LYS A 763 -16.53 22.03 56.24
C LYS A 763 -16.30 21.00 55.14
N GLU A 764 -17.32 20.25 54.72
CA GLU A 764 -17.21 19.30 53.62
C GLU A 764 -16.86 19.99 52.29
N ARG A 765 -17.47 21.16 52.01
CA ARG A 765 -17.12 21.96 50.82
C ARG A 765 -15.68 22.46 50.87
N GLU A 766 -15.21 22.93 52.02
CA GLU A 766 -13.82 23.39 52.20
C GLU A 766 -12.80 22.23 52.05
N GLU A 767 -13.13 21.03 52.54
CA GLU A 767 -12.31 19.83 52.37
C GLU A 767 -12.30 19.33 50.92
N TRP A 768 -13.45 19.30 50.25
CA TRP A 768 -13.57 18.93 48.84
C TRP A 768 -12.79 19.90 47.94
N VAL A 769 -12.85 21.21 48.21
CA VAL A 769 -12.04 22.22 47.50
C VAL A 769 -10.54 21.97 47.72
N LYS A 770 -10.10 21.70 48.95
CA LYS A 770 -8.68 21.38 49.25
C LYS A 770 -8.21 20.13 48.51
N GLN A 771 -9.01 19.06 48.49
CA GLN A 771 -8.67 17.82 47.77
C GLN A 771 -8.59 18.05 46.26
N THR A 772 -9.59 18.74 45.69
CA THR A 772 -9.63 19.06 44.26
C THR A 772 -8.44 19.93 43.83
N GLN A 773 -8.02 20.87 44.68
CA GLN A 773 -6.88 21.74 44.42
C GLN A 773 -5.54 20.98 44.51
N GLN A 774 -5.40 20.06 45.46
CA GLN A 774 -4.25 19.16 45.55
C GLN A 774 -4.16 18.21 44.35
N GLU A 775 -5.29 17.65 43.91
CA GLU A 775 -5.33 16.76 42.75
C GLU A 775 -5.02 17.51 41.44
N ARG A 776 -5.52 18.75 41.29
CA ARG A 776 -5.17 19.63 40.18
C ARG A 776 -3.67 19.91 40.12
N GLN A 777 -3.05 20.24 41.25
CA GLN A 777 -1.59 20.45 41.33
C GLN A 777 -0.79 19.17 41.04
N ARG A 778 -1.30 18.00 41.43
CA ARG A 778 -0.67 16.70 41.11
C ARG A 778 -0.73 16.42 39.61
N ARG A 779 -1.89 16.64 38.98
CA ARG A 779 -2.09 16.48 37.53
C ARG A 779 -1.26 17.48 36.71
N GLU A 780 -1.10 18.71 37.19
CA GLU A 780 -0.23 19.71 36.55
C GLU A 780 1.25 19.29 36.63
N LYS A 781 1.73 18.85 37.79
CA LYS A 781 3.10 18.34 37.96
C LYS A 781 3.36 17.06 37.16
N GLU A 782 2.39 16.17 37.06
CA GLU A 782 2.47 14.97 36.21
C GLU A 782 2.44 15.33 34.72
N GLY A 783 1.62 16.30 34.33
CA GLY A 783 1.56 16.84 32.98
C GLY A 783 2.86 17.53 32.56
N GLU A 784 3.50 18.29 33.45
CA GLU A 784 4.82 18.88 33.21
C GLU A 784 5.92 17.83 33.05
N LYS A 785 5.92 16.79 33.90
CA LYS A 785 6.85 15.65 33.77
C LYS A 785 6.65 14.91 32.45
N TRP A 786 5.41 14.74 32.02
CA TRP A 786 5.09 14.13 30.72
C TRP A 786 5.55 14.99 29.55
N ARG A 787 5.27 16.30 29.55
CA ARG A 787 5.75 17.23 28.52
C ARG A 787 7.27 17.26 28.40
N LYS A 788 7.98 17.17 29.53
CA LYS A 788 9.45 17.12 29.55
C LYS A 788 9.99 15.82 28.93
N ARG A 789 9.38 14.67 29.27
CA ARG A 789 9.73 13.37 28.67
C ARG A 789 9.42 13.30 27.18
N GLU A 790 8.33 13.92 26.76
CA GLU A 790 7.93 14.01 25.35
C GLU A 790 8.91 14.87 24.54
N GLN A 791 9.35 16.01 25.09
CA GLN A 791 10.43 16.82 24.51
C GLN A 791 11.75 16.04 24.43
N GLU A 792 12.15 15.34 25.49
CA GLU A 792 13.36 14.52 25.52
C GLU A 792 13.32 13.38 24.48
N MET A 793 12.18 12.68 24.34
CA MET A 793 12.01 11.67 23.29
C MET A 793 12.05 12.26 21.88
N MET A 794 11.41 13.41 21.66
CA MET A 794 11.43 14.11 20.37
C MET A 794 12.83 14.60 19.99
N GLU A 795 13.61 15.07 20.96
CA GLU A 795 15.02 15.43 20.75
C GLU A 795 15.90 14.21 20.50
N GLU A 796 15.68 13.11 21.22
CA GLU A 796 16.42 11.86 21.01
C GLU A 796 16.11 11.27 19.62
N GLU A 797 14.85 11.29 19.19
CA GLU A 797 14.46 10.90 17.83
C GLU A 797 15.06 11.81 16.76
N LYS A 798 15.07 13.13 16.98
CA LYS A 798 15.76 14.07 16.08
C LYS A 798 17.25 13.76 16.02
N ARG A 799 17.87 13.39 17.14
CA ARG A 799 19.28 13.00 17.21
C ARG A 799 19.54 11.69 16.48
N LYS A 800 18.65 10.70 16.60
CA LYS A 800 18.69 9.43 15.85
C LYS A 800 18.53 9.68 14.35
N ARG A 801 17.53 10.47 13.95
CA ARG A 801 17.30 10.87 12.55
C ARG A 801 18.49 11.64 11.96
N ASN A 802 19.08 12.57 12.70
CA ASN A 802 20.27 13.30 12.23
C ASN A 802 21.50 12.40 12.13
N LYS A 803 21.70 11.47 13.06
CA LYS A 803 22.79 10.48 12.97
C LYS A 803 22.61 9.55 11.77
N GLU A 804 21.39 9.08 11.54
CA GLU A 804 21.08 8.23 10.38
C GLU A 804 21.21 9.00 9.07
N ARG A 805 20.78 10.26 9.02
CA ARG A 805 20.99 11.14 7.86
C ARG A 805 22.47 11.33 7.56
N LYS A 806 23.29 11.63 8.58
CA LYS A 806 24.75 11.74 8.42
C LYS A 806 25.38 10.43 7.94
N ARG A 807 24.96 9.29 8.49
CA ARG A 807 25.47 7.98 8.04
C ARG A 807 25.12 7.69 6.59
N ARG A 808 23.92 8.05 6.14
CA ARG A 808 23.50 7.92 4.73
C ARG A 808 24.23 8.90 3.81
N GLU A 809 24.51 10.12 4.28
CA GLU A 809 25.35 11.09 3.55
C GLU A 809 26.78 10.54 3.41
N GLU A 810 27.39 10.00 4.47
CA GLU A 810 28.71 9.36 4.43
C GLU A 810 28.75 8.10 3.54
N GLU A 811 27.73 7.24 3.62
CA GLU A 811 27.58 6.06 2.75
C GLU A 811 27.42 6.46 1.27
N PHE A 812 26.74 7.59 0.99
CA PHE A 812 26.57 8.13 -0.36
C PHE A 812 27.88 8.71 -0.90
N ASP A 813 28.60 9.48 -0.09
CA ASP A 813 29.91 10.06 -0.46
C ASP A 813 30.95 8.94 -0.71
N GLU A 814 30.97 7.88 0.11
CA GLU A 814 31.82 6.70 -0.13
C GLU A 814 31.45 5.98 -1.42
N MET A 815 30.16 5.82 -1.72
CA MET A 815 29.69 5.19 -2.95
C MET A 815 30.07 6.03 -4.18
N GLU A 816 29.96 7.36 -4.10
CA GLU A 816 30.33 8.27 -5.17
C GLU A 816 31.85 8.24 -5.45
N GLU A 817 32.69 8.19 -4.42
CA GLU A 817 34.14 8.03 -4.58
C GLU A 817 34.52 6.65 -5.14
N GLN A 818 33.83 5.58 -4.73
CA GLN A 818 34.02 4.24 -5.32
C GLN A 818 33.63 4.23 -6.81
N TYR A 819 32.54 4.91 -7.17
CA TYR A 819 32.11 5.05 -8.57
C TYR A 819 33.14 5.84 -9.39
N LYS A 820 33.59 7.01 -8.91
CA LYS A 820 34.64 7.82 -9.55
C LYS A 820 35.96 7.05 -9.69
N THR A 821 36.33 6.27 -8.68
CA THR A 821 37.54 5.43 -8.71
C THR A 821 37.41 4.29 -9.72
N ARG A 822 36.23 3.67 -9.83
CA ARG A 822 35.96 2.61 -10.82
C ARG A 822 35.98 3.17 -12.24
N GLU A 823 35.36 4.33 -12.47
CA GLU A 823 35.42 5.02 -13.77
C GLU A 823 36.84 5.41 -14.16
N ARG A 824 37.65 5.92 -13.21
CA ARG A 824 39.08 6.21 -13.47
C ARG A 824 39.85 4.94 -13.86
N LYS A 825 39.63 3.82 -13.16
CA LYS A 825 40.25 2.53 -13.49
C LYS A 825 39.80 1.99 -14.84
N GLU A 826 38.53 2.13 -15.19
CA GLU A 826 38.03 1.73 -16.51
C GLU A 826 38.55 2.62 -17.64
N ARG A 827 38.66 3.93 -17.39
CA ARG A 827 39.27 4.85 -18.34
C ARG A 827 40.75 4.51 -18.55
N GLN A 828 41.49 4.28 -17.47
CA GLN A 828 42.88 3.85 -17.55
C GLN A 828 43.06 2.52 -18.29
N ARG A 829 42.18 1.53 -18.05
CA ARG A 829 42.19 0.27 -18.80
C ARG A 829 41.87 0.45 -20.28
N ARG A 830 40.96 1.35 -20.62
CA ARG A 830 40.65 1.70 -22.02
C ARG A 830 41.86 2.35 -22.69
N ASP A 831 42.50 3.31 -22.03
CA ASP A 831 43.69 4.00 -22.53
C ASP A 831 44.86 3.02 -22.71
N GLU A 832 45.10 2.12 -21.74
CA GLU A 832 46.13 1.07 -21.82
C GLU A 832 45.84 0.05 -22.94
N GLU A 833 44.58 -0.35 -23.13
CA GLU A 833 44.16 -1.25 -24.19
C GLU A 833 44.27 -0.59 -25.57
N GLU A 834 43.92 0.69 -25.70
CA GLU A 834 44.12 1.48 -26.91
C GLU A 834 45.61 1.62 -27.25
N GLU A 835 46.46 1.89 -26.27
CA GLU A 835 47.91 1.96 -26.46
C GLU A 835 48.48 0.59 -26.88
N ARG A 836 47.98 -0.50 -26.28
CA ARG A 836 48.34 -1.88 -26.66
C ARG A 836 47.94 -2.19 -28.11
N ILE A 837 46.74 -1.79 -28.52
CA ILE A 837 46.26 -1.94 -29.91
C ILE A 837 47.13 -1.11 -30.85
N ARG A 838 47.49 0.12 -30.47
CA ARG A 838 48.35 1.00 -31.28
C ARG A 838 49.75 0.42 -31.46
N ARG A 839 50.36 -0.13 -30.40
CA ARG A 839 51.65 -0.83 -30.46
C ARG A 839 51.58 -2.08 -31.34
N LYS A 840 50.50 -2.86 -31.25
CA LYS A 840 50.29 -4.01 -32.14
C LYS A 840 50.19 -3.61 -33.61
N LYS A 841 49.38 -2.58 -33.93
CA LYS A 841 49.30 -2.05 -35.30
C LYS A 841 50.64 -1.53 -35.81
N GLN A 842 51.42 -0.87 -34.94
CA GLN A 842 52.75 -0.38 -35.30
C GLN A 842 53.75 -1.53 -35.55
N GLN A 843 53.67 -2.60 -34.76
CA GLN A 843 54.48 -3.80 -34.96
C GLN A 843 54.06 -4.55 -36.24
N GLU A 844 52.77 -4.72 -36.49
CA GLU A 844 52.25 -5.34 -37.71
C GLU A 844 52.69 -4.56 -38.95
N ALA A 845 52.63 -3.22 -38.92
CA ALA A 845 53.12 -2.38 -40.01
C ALA A 845 54.65 -2.49 -40.19
N TYR A 846 55.40 -2.67 -39.10
CA TYR A 846 56.85 -2.89 -39.16
C TYR A 846 57.19 -4.26 -39.77
N ASP A 847 56.48 -5.31 -39.34
CA ASP A 847 56.66 -6.67 -39.84
C ASP A 847 56.26 -6.77 -41.33
N GLU A 848 55.18 -6.10 -41.74
CA GLU A 848 54.77 -6.00 -43.14
C GLU A 848 55.81 -5.25 -43.99
N CYS A 849 56.36 -4.14 -43.47
CA CYS A 849 57.44 -3.41 -44.13
C CYS A 849 58.71 -4.27 -44.26
N PHE A 850 59.07 -5.01 -43.21
CA PHE A 850 60.22 -5.91 -43.19
C PHE A 850 60.06 -7.05 -44.22
N GLU A 851 58.90 -7.70 -44.29
CA GLU A 851 58.63 -8.73 -45.30
C GLU A 851 58.62 -8.16 -46.73
N THR A 852 58.17 -6.90 -46.90
CA THR A 852 58.23 -6.22 -48.19
C THR A 852 59.68 -5.96 -48.63
N LEU A 853 60.51 -5.44 -47.72
CA LEU A 853 61.94 -5.23 -47.96
C LEU A 853 62.69 -6.54 -48.23
N LYS A 854 62.33 -7.62 -47.53
CA LYS A 854 62.88 -8.95 -47.77
C LYS A 854 62.56 -9.45 -49.17
N ARG A 855 61.29 -9.34 -49.60
CA ARG A 855 60.88 -9.67 -50.98
C ARG A 855 61.59 -8.81 -52.03
N GLU A 856 61.79 -7.52 -51.76
CA GLU A 856 62.58 -6.66 -52.66
C GLU A 856 64.04 -7.09 -52.75
N ARG A 857 64.67 -7.47 -51.63
CA ARG A 857 66.05 -7.95 -51.61
C ARG A 857 66.19 -9.26 -52.37
N GLU A 858 65.25 -10.20 -52.19
CA GLU A 858 65.18 -11.45 -52.95
C GLU A 858 65.00 -11.19 -54.45
N ARG A 859 64.13 -10.24 -54.84
CA ARG A 859 63.97 -9.82 -56.24
C ARG A 859 65.25 -9.20 -56.82
N GLN A 860 65.94 -8.35 -56.07
CA GLN A 860 67.22 -7.77 -56.50
C GLN A 860 68.30 -8.85 -56.68
N GLN A 861 68.36 -9.82 -55.76
CA GLN A 861 69.30 -10.92 -55.84
C GLN A 861 69.00 -11.85 -57.01
N LEU A 862 67.73 -12.11 -57.29
CA LEU A 862 67.31 -12.84 -58.49
C LEU A 862 67.69 -12.07 -59.76
N LYS A 863 67.52 -10.75 -59.79
CA LYS A 863 67.90 -9.89 -60.92
C LYS A 863 69.41 -9.93 -61.16
N LEU A 864 70.23 -9.83 -60.11
CA LEU A 864 71.69 -9.96 -60.21
C LEU A 864 72.10 -11.33 -60.76
N ASN A 865 71.44 -12.39 -60.31
CA ASN A 865 71.71 -13.76 -60.77
C ASN A 865 71.36 -13.93 -62.26
N TYR A 866 70.23 -13.35 -62.71
CA TYR A 866 69.89 -13.30 -64.14
C TYR A 866 70.90 -12.48 -64.96
N GLU A 867 71.33 -11.32 -64.46
CA GLU A 867 72.36 -10.50 -65.13
C GLU A 867 73.70 -11.23 -65.25
N GLU A 868 74.10 -11.99 -64.23
CA GLU A 868 75.31 -12.81 -64.23
C GLU A 868 75.19 -14.01 -65.19
N GLN A 869 74.03 -14.66 -65.25
CA GLN A 869 73.75 -15.69 -66.26
C GLN A 869 73.83 -15.12 -67.68
N ILE A 870 73.27 -13.94 -67.92
CA ILE A 870 73.35 -13.26 -69.23
C ILE A 870 74.81 -12.92 -69.57
N ARG A 871 75.61 -12.43 -68.63
CA ARG A 871 77.05 -12.16 -68.86
C ARG A 871 77.80 -13.44 -69.21
N THR A 872 77.55 -14.52 -68.48
CA THR A 872 78.19 -15.82 -68.71
C THR A 872 77.84 -16.36 -70.10
N MET A 873 76.56 -16.24 -70.49
CA MET A 873 76.09 -16.65 -71.82
C MET A 873 76.72 -15.82 -72.94
N LYS A 874 76.86 -14.49 -72.73
CA LYS A 874 77.58 -13.61 -73.68
C LYS A 874 79.06 -13.98 -73.82
N MET A 875 79.76 -14.28 -72.73
CA MET A 875 81.16 -14.72 -72.80
C MET A 875 81.30 -16.03 -73.58
N LYS A 876 80.41 -17.01 -73.34
CA LYS A 876 80.41 -18.27 -74.09
C LYS A 876 80.15 -18.06 -75.59
N MET A 877 79.19 -17.21 -75.95
CA MET A 877 78.95 -16.89 -77.36
C MET A 877 80.15 -16.18 -78.01
N GLU A 878 80.84 -15.30 -77.29
CA GLU A 878 82.05 -14.64 -77.81
C GLU A 878 83.21 -15.63 -77.96
N GLU A 879 83.35 -16.58 -77.04
CA GLU A 879 84.36 -17.65 -77.10
C GLU A 879 84.10 -18.62 -78.27
N GLU A 880 82.84 -19.01 -78.49
CA GLU A 880 82.42 -19.78 -79.67
C GLU A 880 82.69 -19.02 -80.96
N ARG A 881 82.39 -17.72 -80.99
CA ARG A 881 82.66 -16.85 -82.15
C ARG A 881 84.16 -16.75 -82.43
N GLN A 882 85.00 -16.59 -81.40
CA GLN A 882 86.44 -16.56 -81.54
C GLN A 882 87.01 -17.90 -82.02
N ASN A 883 86.47 -19.02 -81.54
CA ASN A 883 86.83 -20.35 -82.04
C ASN A 883 86.42 -20.52 -83.51
N HIS A 884 85.23 -20.07 -83.90
CA HIS A 884 84.80 -20.08 -85.30
C HIS A 884 85.70 -19.21 -86.20
N ASP A 885 86.10 -18.03 -85.74
CA ASP A 885 87.04 -17.16 -86.47
C ASP A 885 88.44 -17.79 -86.59
N LYS A 886 88.91 -18.52 -85.56
CA LYS A 886 90.16 -19.28 -85.62
C LYS A 886 90.07 -20.45 -86.62
N GLU A 887 88.98 -21.23 -86.58
CA GLU A 887 88.73 -22.30 -87.55
C GLU A 887 88.67 -21.74 -88.97
N LYS A 888 87.98 -20.62 -89.17
CA LYS A 888 87.89 -19.95 -90.48
C LYS A 888 89.27 -19.49 -90.97
N LYS A 889 90.10 -18.90 -90.12
CA LYS A 889 91.49 -18.53 -90.46
C LYS A 889 92.34 -19.74 -90.82
N MET A 890 92.24 -20.83 -90.05
CA MET A 890 92.95 -22.08 -90.33
C MET A 890 92.51 -22.68 -91.68
N LEU A 891 91.22 -22.59 -92.01
CA LEU A 891 90.67 -23.04 -93.28
C LEU A 891 91.15 -22.17 -94.46
N GLU A 892 91.27 -20.85 -94.27
CA GLU A 892 91.84 -19.92 -95.25
C GLU A 892 93.35 -20.16 -95.46
N GLU A 893 94.08 -20.49 -94.41
CA GLU A 893 95.51 -20.83 -94.47
C GLU A 893 95.73 -22.16 -95.20
N LEU A 894 94.94 -23.20 -94.88
CA LEU A 894 94.91 -24.46 -95.64
C LEU A 894 94.54 -24.26 -97.11
N LYS A 895 93.64 -23.32 -97.42
CA LYS A 895 93.32 -22.94 -98.80
C LYS A 895 94.52 -22.29 -99.49
N ARG A 896 95.22 -21.37 -98.83
CA ARG A 896 96.45 -20.74 -99.36
C ARG A 896 97.55 -21.76 -99.59
N GLU A 897 97.81 -22.65 -98.65
CA GLU A 897 98.80 -23.73 -98.82
C GLU A 897 98.43 -24.65 -99.99
N ARG A 898 97.13 -24.95 -100.17
CA ARG A 898 96.65 -25.74 -101.30
C ARG A 898 96.82 -25.01 -102.63
N GLU A 899 96.56 -23.69 -102.66
CA GLU A 899 96.80 -22.84 -103.83
C GLU A 899 98.29 -22.70 -104.15
N GLU A 900 99.16 -22.54 -103.14
CA GLU A 900 100.61 -22.52 -103.32
C GLU A 900 101.15 -23.87 -103.80
N SER A 901 100.66 -24.97 -103.24
CA SER A 901 100.99 -26.32 -103.69
C SER A 901 100.52 -26.57 -105.12
N GLN A 902 99.34 -26.04 -105.50
CA GLN A 902 98.88 -26.05 -106.89
C GLN A 902 99.75 -25.20 -107.81
N LYS A 903 100.17 -24.00 -107.39
CA LYS A 903 101.11 -23.14 -108.13
C LYS A 903 102.47 -23.80 -108.30
N GLN A 904 103.01 -24.45 -107.26
CA GLN A 904 104.25 -25.22 -107.36
C GLN A 904 104.10 -26.40 -108.32
N LYS A 905 102.99 -27.14 -108.27
CA LYS A 905 102.68 -28.19 -109.27
C LYS A 905 102.56 -27.62 -110.68
N GLN A 906 102.04 -26.40 -110.84
CA GLN A 906 101.90 -25.75 -112.14
C GLN A 906 103.24 -25.23 -112.66
N GLN A 907 104.12 -24.72 -111.79
CA GLN A 907 105.51 -24.36 -112.13
C GLN A 907 106.38 -25.58 -112.43
N LEU A 908 106.17 -26.70 -111.73
CA LEU A 908 106.78 -27.99 -112.07
C LEU A 908 106.31 -28.47 -113.45
N ARG A 909 105.02 -28.37 -113.75
CA ARG A 909 104.49 -28.66 -115.11
C ARG A 909 105.02 -27.72 -116.19
N GLN A 910 105.15 -26.42 -115.90
CA GLN A 910 105.74 -25.46 -116.83
C GLN A 910 107.24 -25.69 -117.03
N ARG A 911 107.99 -26.06 -115.98
CA ARG A 911 109.39 -26.50 -116.12
C ARG A 911 109.49 -27.81 -116.89
N GLU A 912 108.60 -28.77 -116.67
CA GLU A 912 108.53 -30.00 -117.45
C GLU A 912 108.19 -29.72 -118.93
N GLU A 913 107.31 -28.75 -119.23
CA GLU A 913 107.00 -28.27 -120.59
C GLU A 913 108.15 -27.47 -121.24
N GLU A 914 108.84 -26.60 -120.49
CA GLU A 914 110.02 -25.86 -120.98
C GLU A 914 111.22 -26.78 -121.19
N THR A 915 111.36 -27.84 -120.40
CA THR A 915 112.37 -28.89 -120.61
C THR A 915 112.00 -29.77 -121.81
N ARG A 916 110.70 -29.97 -122.08
CA ARG A 916 110.20 -30.68 -123.28
C ARG A 916 110.34 -29.89 -124.58
N ASN A 917 110.31 -28.56 -124.55
CA ASN A 917 110.40 -27.70 -125.74
C ASN A 917 111.83 -27.37 -126.19
N SER A 918 112.86 -28.07 -125.68
CA SER A 918 114.26 -27.91 -126.12
C SER A 918 114.83 -29.10 -126.92
N VAL A 919 114.06 -30.15 -127.20
CA VAL A 919 114.52 -31.28 -128.04
C VAL A 919 113.41 -31.75 -128.99
N GLN A 920 113.66 -31.48 -130.28
CA GLN A 920 113.18 -32.16 -131.49
C GLN A 920 111.75 -31.91 -132.02
N LEU A 921 111.73 -31.11 -133.09
CA LEU A 921 111.15 -31.48 -134.39
C LEU A 921 111.22 -33.01 -134.63
N ASP A 922 110.10 -33.72 -134.79
CA ASP A 922 109.63 -34.18 -136.11
C ASP A 922 108.27 -34.93 -136.05
N THR A 923 107.45 -34.70 -137.08
CA THR A 923 106.26 -35.45 -137.55
C THR A 923 104.92 -35.49 -136.76
N GLY A 924 103.87 -34.89 -137.35
CA GLY A 924 102.68 -35.66 -137.79
C GLY A 924 101.32 -35.52 -137.07
N THR A 925 100.55 -34.46 -137.37
CA THR A 925 99.10 -34.40 -137.82
C THR A 925 98.11 -35.59 -137.61
N PRO A 926 96.75 -35.39 -137.65
CA PRO A 926 95.89 -34.47 -136.89
C PRO A 926 94.47 -35.08 -136.51
N GLU A 927 93.62 -34.27 -135.84
CA GLU A 927 92.13 -34.28 -135.82
C GLU A 927 91.29 -35.43 -135.18
N VAL A 928 90.42 -35.09 -134.21
CA VAL A 928 88.93 -35.00 -134.33
C VAL A 928 88.23 -34.93 -132.93
N GLN A 929 87.52 -33.81 -132.72
CA GLN A 929 86.19 -33.53 -132.12
C GLN A 929 85.54 -34.28 -130.92
N HIS A 930 84.65 -33.50 -130.27
CA HIS A 930 83.48 -33.82 -129.42
C HIS A 930 83.74 -34.15 -127.91
N THR A 931 82.93 -33.72 -126.93
CA THR A 931 81.73 -32.87 -126.84
C THR A 931 81.35 -32.66 -125.36
N ASN A 932 80.74 -31.51 -125.06
CA ASN A 932 79.56 -31.26 -124.20
C ASN A 932 79.48 -31.57 -122.68
N ASN A 933 78.92 -30.51 -122.05
CA ASN A 933 77.79 -30.46 -121.11
C ASN A 933 78.03 -30.78 -119.63
N LYS A 934 77.74 -29.82 -118.73
CA LYS A 934 76.47 -29.58 -117.97
C LYS A 934 76.25 -30.69 -116.92
N SER A 935 75.87 -30.45 -115.67
CA SER A 935 74.92 -29.48 -115.12
C SER A 935 74.92 -29.60 -113.57
N GLU A 936 74.36 -28.56 -112.93
CA GLU A 936 73.88 -28.44 -111.52
C GLU A 936 74.90 -28.25 -110.39
#